data_AF-A0AB36DTP7-F1
#
_entry.id   AF-A0AB36DTP7-F1
#
_cell.length_a   1.000
_cell.length_b   1.000
_cell.length_c   1.000
_cell.angle_alpha   90.00
_cell.angle_beta   90.00
_cell.angle_gamma   90.00
#
_symmetry.space_group_name_H-M   'P 1'
#
loop_
_entity.id
_entity.type
_entity.pdbx_description
1 polymer ?
#
loop_
_entity_poly.entity_id
_entity_poly.type
_entity_poly.pdbx_seq_one_letter_code
_entity_poly.pdbx_strand_id
1 'polypeptide(L)'
;MKRKNILKFVSLLGIGSFVMLAAASCTSTTTPTPNPEPKPTPNPESKPDPMPNPPSGGMMGGNTNPGNGGGMDNSAQQLAAAKKELSDLLATQSSNLAKYADYTNIQNTLTAAYTTAKSTSDNTSVTLEQVKSATSTLQAAIDTAASSKTSFDEKNPELIKAYYALKETLKNEETVLSGLTDSNFATIKTNLTALYQSGKDIVTKTLDPLMGAAINLSAVTQANTNISNAVSKLETWKTNATVLATSFVKEVLVKNKLTGIDTTNNQEQPGNYSFVGYSVNVTTGSDNARPNWSFAQRKVWTSNTDILSQPQPAEGENQQSAPDVSWIYNLTGMGAKYSLTFNYYGLSTGFLYFPYKLVNSSDSDKVALEYKLNESTVKTIDFAPSQTSPVPSDATRENNPSTAAPVQGSTEINPAPTLDDIKIAKVTLSNLKFGSNTIEFSVPTQAEGEMPKVAPMIGNMYLTSSDSDVNKNKIYDDLFENNSVQQDNQAAVTVDLLKGYSLATNYSIFVRRFMGLQENSMTRTEPIYLVGFIGGNQGRISQAKRSNFQNFNNSPTQNNNNRTFTIYVNAPTQGEYYISGSYLSQPSRSLMLSNNTSTNQNNSLTISNLMQSNWNTLGHFNTQMTTESATTSGNTQMKRTLTLNQGLNKIVVSGVNNGDTPFIGNLTFTLSTTSQTSATPSSTSPQSQTQ
;
A
#
# COMPACT_ATOMS: atom_id res chain seq x y z
N MET A 1 -24.63 -5.19 -53.62
CA MET A 1 -23.89 -6.46 -53.40
C MET A 1 -23.07 -6.31 -52.13
N LYS A 2 -23.11 -7.11 -51.06
CA LYS A 2 -23.88 -8.29 -50.62
C LYS A 2 -24.05 -8.10 -49.09
N ARG A 3 -25.25 -8.32 -48.55
CA ARG A 3 -25.51 -8.41 -47.10
C ARG A 3 -25.03 -9.78 -46.60
N LYS A 4 -24.36 -9.83 -45.44
CA LYS A 4 -24.15 -11.06 -44.67
C LYS A 4 -24.79 -10.87 -43.30
N ASN A 5 -25.91 -11.55 -43.10
CA ASN A 5 -26.52 -11.77 -41.80
C ASN A 5 -25.66 -12.78 -41.03
N ILE A 6 -25.22 -12.42 -39.83
CA ILE A 6 -24.80 -13.37 -38.81
C ILE A 6 -25.73 -13.16 -37.62
N LEU A 7 -26.62 -14.15 -37.43
CA LEU A 7 -27.48 -14.30 -36.28
C LEU A 7 -26.63 -14.97 -35.19
N LYS A 8 -26.39 -14.29 -34.06
CA LYS A 8 -25.83 -14.91 -32.85
C LYS A 8 -26.93 -14.97 -31.80
N PHE A 9 -27.32 -16.20 -31.45
CA PHE A 9 -28.12 -16.48 -30.26
C PHE A 9 -27.29 -16.14 -29.02
N VAL A 10 -27.78 -15.21 -28.21
CA VAL A 10 -27.34 -15.05 -26.82
C VAL A 10 -28.51 -15.48 -25.95
N SER A 11 -28.27 -16.57 -25.20
CA SER A 11 -29.10 -17.08 -24.13
C SER A 11 -29.30 -15.98 -23.07
N LEU A 12 -30.53 -15.53 -22.91
CA LEU A 12 -30.97 -14.60 -21.87
C LEU A 12 -31.63 -15.43 -20.76
N LEU A 13 -30.82 -15.90 -19.81
CA LEU A 13 -31.32 -16.46 -18.55
C LEU A 13 -31.70 -15.30 -17.62
N GLY A 14 -32.94 -15.34 -17.17
CA GLY A 14 -33.68 -14.19 -16.67
C GLY A 14 -33.26 -13.66 -15.30
N ILE A 15 -33.29 -12.34 -15.20
CA ILE A 15 -33.47 -11.61 -13.95
C ILE A 15 -34.74 -10.78 -14.18
N GLY A 16 -35.86 -11.30 -13.69
CA GLY A 16 -37.13 -10.58 -13.71
C GLY A 16 -37.18 -9.58 -12.56
N SER A 17 -36.64 -8.38 -12.77
CA SER A 17 -36.93 -7.21 -11.94
C SER A 17 -38.16 -6.50 -12.52
N PHE A 18 -39.30 -6.61 -11.82
CA PHE A 18 -40.47 -5.80 -12.15
C PHE A 18 -40.21 -4.35 -11.75
N VAL A 19 -40.06 -3.49 -12.76
CA VAL A 19 -40.14 -2.03 -12.64
C VAL A 19 -41.62 -1.66 -12.52
N MET A 20 -42.05 -1.14 -11.37
CA MET A 20 -43.34 -0.44 -11.28
C MET A 20 -43.18 0.96 -11.89
N LEU A 21 -43.87 1.16 -13.00
CA LEU A 21 -44.05 2.45 -13.65
C LEU A 21 -45.11 3.25 -12.86
N ALA A 22 -44.69 4.24 -12.10
CA ALA A 22 -45.59 5.19 -11.44
C ALA A 22 -46.05 6.25 -12.46
N ALA A 23 -47.36 6.34 -12.67
CA ALA A 23 -47.97 7.42 -13.43
C ALA A 23 -48.03 8.70 -12.56
N ALA A 24 -47.55 9.80 -13.13
CA ALA A 24 -47.61 11.13 -12.55
C ALA A 24 -49.07 11.63 -12.47
N SER A 25 -49.42 12.28 -11.36
CA SER A 25 -50.49 13.30 -11.34
C SER A 25 -50.07 14.43 -10.41
N CYS A 26 -49.98 15.63 -10.97
CA CYS A 26 -49.75 16.88 -10.26
C CYS A 26 -51.00 17.31 -9.49
N THR A 27 -50.83 17.91 -8.30
CA THR A 27 -51.37 19.24 -7.90
C THR A 27 -50.94 19.62 -6.47
N SER A 28 -50.20 20.72 -6.37
CA SER A 28 -50.14 21.79 -5.35
C SER A 28 -50.39 21.54 -3.84
N THR A 29 -49.29 21.73 -3.09
CA THR A 29 -49.09 22.51 -1.84
C THR A 29 -50.26 23.09 -1.04
N THR A 30 -50.31 22.77 0.26
CA THR A 30 -50.45 23.74 1.38
C THR A 30 -49.80 23.20 2.67
N THR A 31 -48.88 23.98 3.26
CA THR A 31 -48.37 23.94 4.66
C THR A 31 -49.33 24.79 5.52
N PRO A 32 -49.52 24.65 6.87
CA PRO A 32 -48.47 24.46 7.89
C PRO A 32 -48.77 23.62 9.16
N THR A 33 -47.69 23.28 9.87
CA THR A 33 -47.55 22.88 11.31
C THR A 33 -47.96 24.03 12.27
N PRO A 34 -48.07 23.89 13.63
CA PRO A 34 -47.50 22.86 14.51
C PRO A 34 -48.41 22.30 15.65
N ASN A 35 -47.87 21.24 16.27
CA ASN A 35 -48.29 20.51 17.48
C ASN A 35 -48.29 21.35 18.77
N PRO A 36 -49.09 20.97 19.80
CA PRO A 36 -48.73 21.17 21.21
C PRO A 36 -48.63 19.87 22.04
N GLU A 37 -47.80 19.98 23.08
CA GLU A 37 -47.22 18.97 23.99
C GLU A 37 -48.17 18.14 24.90
N PRO A 38 -47.64 17.09 25.57
CA PRO A 38 -48.41 16.06 26.29
C PRO A 38 -48.43 16.21 27.83
N LYS A 39 -49.49 15.72 28.50
CA LYS A 39 -49.47 15.24 29.92
C LYS A 39 -50.84 14.64 30.35
N PRO A 40 -50.95 13.95 31.51
CA PRO A 40 -50.44 12.63 31.90
C PRO A 40 -51.55 11.58 32.17
N THR A 41 -51.14 10.33 32.38
CA THR A 41 -51.92 9.16 32.83
C THR A 41 -52.68 9.34 34.15
N PRO A 42 -53.71 8.51 34.43
CA PRO A 42 -53.49 7.45 35.43
C PRO A 42 -54.20 6.10 35.20
N ASN A 43 -53.62 5.12 35.90
CA ASN A 43 -53.88 3.69 36.12
C ASN A 43 -55.34 3.22 36.31
N PRO A 44 -55.61 1.93 36.07
CA PRO A 44 -56.47 1.18 37.00
C PRO A 44 -55.94 -0.22 37.40
N GLU A 45 -55.85 -0.45 38.71
CA GLU A 45 -56.09 -1.73 39.41
C GLU A 45 -57.63 -1.89 39.60
N SER A 46 -58.31 -3.02 39.85
CA SER A 46 -58.03 -4.43 40.10
C SER A 46 -59.34 -5.24 39.91
N LYS A 47 -59.21 -6.58 39.81
CA LYS A 47 -60.21 -7.69 39.69
C LYS A 47 -61.44 -7.62 40.65
N PRO A 48 -62.58 -8.35 40.44
CA PRO A 48 -62.63 -9.83 40.43
C PRO A 48 -63.67 -10.54 39.51
N ASP A 49 -63.46 -11.83 39.22
CA ASP A 49 -64.42 -12.79 38.61
C ASP A 49 -65.57 -13.13 39.58
N PRO A 50 -66.78 -13.51 39.11
CA PRO A 50 -67.12 -14.95 38.98
C PRO A 50 -68.15 -15.33 37.87
N MET A 51 -68.09 -16.57 37.35
CA MET A 51 -69.18 -17.25 36.59
C MET A 51 -70.36 -17.61 37.53
N PRO A 52 -71.65 -17.65 37.10
CA PRO A 52 -72.22 -18.87 36.46
C PRO A 52 -73.47 -18.70 35.52
N ASN A 53 -73.54 -19.53 34.45
CA ASN A 53 -74.66 -20.19 33.71
C ASN A 53 -76.11 -19.59 33.50
N PRO A 54 -76.92 -20.13 32.53
CA PRO A 54 -77.94 -19.45 31.68
C PRO A 54 -79.39 -19.45 32.23
N PRO A 55 -80.37 -18.81 31.53
CA PRO A 55 -81.46 -19.61 30.91
C PRO A 55 -82.21 -19.01 29.68
N SER A 56 -82.72 -19.93 28.84
CA SER A 56 -84.08 -20.02 28.23
C SER A 56 -84.92 -18.77 27.87
N GLY A 57 -85.47 -18.76 26.64
CA GLY A 57 -86.91 -18.48 26.42
C GLY A 57 -87.31 -17.77 25.12
N GLY A 58 -88.23 -18.38 24.35
CA GLY A 58 -89.31 -17.62 23.69
C GLY A 58 -89.58 -17.86 22.19
N MET A 59 -90.63 -18.65 21.90
CA MET A 59 -91.26 -19.01 20.62
C MET A 59 -91.80 -17.86 19.74
N MET A 60 -91.91 -18.12 18.43
CA MET A 60 -93.13 -18.17 17.54
C MET A 60 -92.61 -18.18 16.07
N GLY A 61 -92.96 -19.05 15.12
CA GLY A 61 -94.21 -19.76 14.84
C GLY A 61 -94.65 -19.38 13.42
N GLY A 62 -94.37 -20.21 12.41
CA GLY A 62 -94.68 -19.88 11.02
C GLY A 62 -94.31 -20.97 10.00
N ASN A 63 -94.88 -22.16 10.16
CA ASN A 63 -94.91 -23.15 9.09
C ASN A 63 -95.84 -22.65 7.98
N THR A 64 -95.27 -22.18 6.87
CA THR A 64 -95.85 -22.40 5.53
C THR A 64 -94.70 -22.67 4.57
N ASN A 65 -94.51 -23.95 4.29
CA ASN A 65 -93.97 -24.38 3.01
C ASN A 65 -94.83 -23.79 1.88
N PRO A 66 -94.24 -23.17 0.84
CA PRO A 66 -94.79 -23.25 -0.49
C PRO A 66 -93.85 -24.08 -1.35
N GLY A 67 -94.35 -25.26 -1.73
CA GLY A 67 -94.32 -25.71 -3.12
C GLY A 67 -92.96 -25.76 -3.78
N ASN A 68 -92.35 -26.94 -3.70
CA ASN A 68 -91.58 -27.52 -4.79
C ASN A 68 -92.28 -27.27 -6.15
N GLY A 69 -91.64 -26.50 -7.02
CA GLY A 69 -92.16 -26.14 -8.33
C GLY A 69 -91.13 -25.44 -9.21
N GLY A 70 -89.98 -26.09 -9.46
CA GLY A 70 -88.94 -25.56 -10.35
C GLY A 70 -87.58 -26.22 -10.18
N GLY A 71 -87.49 -27.54 -10.38
CA GLY A 71 -86.30 -28.37 -10.12
C GLY A 71 -85.08 -28.16 -11.02
N MET A 72 -84.97 -27.04 -11.74
CA MET A 72 -83.80 -26.72 -12.59
C MET A 72 -83.14 -25.37 -12.26
N ASP A 73 -83.91 -24.34 -11.88
CA ASP A 73 -83.36 -22.99 -11.65
C ASP A 73 -82.56 -22.87 -10.35
N ASN A 74 -82.94 -23.56 -9.28
CA ASN A 74 -82.24 -23.45 -7.99
C ASN A 74 -80.84 -24.12 -8.03
N SER A 75 -80.71 -25.28 -8.67
CA SER A 75 -79.43 -25.99 -8.80
C SER A 75 -78.46 -25.25 -9.73
N ALA A 76 -78.97 -24.67 -10.82
CA ALA A 76 -78.16 -23.85 -11.74
C ALA A 76 -77.68 -22.54 -11.06
N GLN A 77 -78.55 -21.88 -10.30
CA GLN A 77 -78.20 -20.69 -9.52
C GLN A 77 -77.16 -21.02 -8.43
N GLN A 78 -77.33 -22.14 -7.71
CA GLN A 78 -76.36 -22.59 -6.70
C GLN A 78 -74.99 -22.93 -7.31
N LEU A 79 -74.96 -23.57 -8.49
CA LEU A 79 -73.71 -23.87 -9.19
C LEU A 79 -73.04 -22.59 -9.71
N ALA A 80 -73.80 -21.64 -10.24
CA ALA A 80 -73.28 -20.35 -10.68
C ALA A 80 -72.71 -19.54 -9.51
N ALA A 81 -73.39 -19.49 -8.37
CA ALA A 81 -72.90 -18.86 -7.15
C ALA A 81 -71.61 -19.52 -6.65
N ALA A 82 -71.56 -20.85 -6.55
CA ALA A 82 -70.36 -21.58 -6.14
C ALA A 82 -69.19 -21.38 -7.11
N LYS A 83 -69.44 -21.30 -8.42
CA LYS A 83 -68.41 -20.99 -9.42
C LYS A 83 -67.88 -19.56 -9.26
N LYS A 84 -68.76 -18.60 -8.92
CA LYS A 84 -68.36 -17.23 -8.63
C LYS A 84 -67.45 -17.17 -7.40
N GLU A 85 -67.82 -17.84 -6.31
CA GLU A 85 -66.99 -17.91 -5.08
C GLU A 85 -65.60 -18.49 -5.37
N LEU A 86 -65.53 -19.62 -6.10
CA LEU A 86 -64.26 -20.21 -6.51
C LEU A 86 -63.44 -19.24 -7.38
N SER A 87 -64.09 -18.55 -8.32
CA SER A 87 -63.44 -17.56 -9.20
C SER A 87 -62.92 -16.35 -8.42
N ASP A 88 -63.69 -15.84 -7.46
CA ASP A 88 -63.27 -14.74 -6.59
C ASP A 88 -62.04 -15.15 -5.77
N LEU A 89 -62.03 -16.38 -5.25
CA LEU A 89 -60.89 -16.92 -4.51
C LEU A 89 -59.66 -17.12 -5.40
N LEU A 90 -59.83 -17.64 -6.62
CA LEU A 90 -58.76 -17.75 -7.61
C LEU A 90 -58.14 -16.38 -7.97
N ALA A 91 -58.94 -15.31 -8.03
CA ALA A 91 -58.46 -13.96 -8.31
C ALA A 91 -57.45 -13.44 -7.27
N THR A 92 -57.45 -14.01 -6.06
CA THR A 92 -56.51 -13.65 -4.99
C THR A 92 -55.10 -14.21 -5.17
N GLN A 93 -54.89 -15.15 -6.11
CA GLN A 93 -53.66 -15.93 -6.27
C GLN A 93 -52.39 -15.08 -6.22
N SER A 94 -52.29 -14.05 -7.07
CA SER A 94 -51.09 -13.21 -7.16
C SER A 94 -50.76 -12.52 -5.84
N SER A 95 -51.78 -11.99 -5.15
CA SER A 95 -51.61 -11.31 -3.86
C SER A 95 -51.23 -12.27 -2.72
N ASN A 96 -51.74 -13.50 -2.75
CA ASN A 96 -51.43 -14.50 -1.73
C ASN A 96 -50.05 -15.12 -1.95
N LEU A 97 -49.71 -15.52 -3.18
CA LEU A 97 -48.40 -16.08 -3.49
C LEU A 97 -47.25 -15.08 -3.23
N ALA A 98 -47.48 -13.78 -3.45
CA ALA A 98 -46.47 -12.74 -3.19
C ALA A 98 -46.03 -12.67 -1.71
N LYS A 99 -46.91 -13.04 -0.76
CA LYS A 99 -46.61 -13.04 0.69
C LYS A 99 -45.59 -14.12 1.08
N TYR A 100 -45.39 -15.13 0.23
CA TYR A 100 -44.55 -16.30 0.50
C TYR A 100 -43.34 -16.37 -0.43
N ALA A 101 -42.94 -15.26 -1.07
CA ALA A 101 -41.80 -15.24 -1.99
C ALA A 101 -40.48 -15.68 -1.35
N ASP A 102 -40.30 -15.44 -0.04
CA ASP A 102 -39.15 -15.90 0.73
C ASP A 102 -39.39 -17.26 1.43
N TYR A 103 -40.52 -17.94 1.16
CA TYR A 103 -40.92 -19.22 1.76
C TYR A 103 -41.32 -20.21 0.66
N THR A 104 -40.32 -20.62 -0.13
CA THR A 104 -40.51 -21.37 -1.38
C THR A 104 -41.37 -22.63 -1.24
N ASN A 105 -41.22 -23.39 -0.15
CA ASN A 105 -42.00 -24.60 0.08
C ASN A 105 -43.49 -24.28 0.36
N ILE A 106 -43.79 -23.30 1.21
CA ILE A 106 -45.16 -22.78 1.41
C ILE A 106 -45.74 -22.26 0.08
N GLN A 107 -44.97 -21.45 -0.65
CA GLN A 107 -45.42 -20.86 -1.92
C GLN A 107 -45.74 -21.93 -2.98
N ASN A 108 -44.92 -22.97 -3.09
CA ASN A 108 -45.15 -24.08 -4.04
C ASN A 108 -46.37 -24.91 -3.67
N THR A 109 -46.54 -25.24 -2.40
CA THR A 109 -47.72 -25.97 -1.91
C THR A 109 -49.01 -25.18 -2.22
N LEU A 110 -49.00 -23.87 -1.96
CA LEU A 110 -50.14 -23.00 -2.26
C LEU A 110 -50.37 -22.88 -3.78
N THR A 111 -49.31 -22.81 -4.58
CA THR A 111 -49.40 -22.79 -6.05
C THR A 111 -50.06 -24.06 -6.61
N ALA A 112 -49.74 -25.22 -6.06
CA ALA A 112 -50.37 -26.49 -6.45
C ALA A 112 -51.87 -26.52 -6.10
N ALA A 113 -52.26 -25.97 -4.95
CA ALA A 113 -53.66 -25.82 -4.56
C ALA A 113 -54.43 -24.90 -5.52
N TYR A 114 -53.86 -23.73 -5.86
CA TYR A 114 -54.45 -22.83 -6.86
C TYR A 114 -54.59 -23.51 -8.23
N THR A 115 -53.58 -24.27 -8.67
CA THR A 115 -53.61 -25.01 -9.95
C THR A 115 -54.72 -26.07 -9.98
N THR A 116 -54.88 -26.79 -8.86
CA THR A 116 -55.94 -27.80 -8.70
C THR A 116 -57.32 -27.15 -8.72
N ALA A 117 -57.51 -26.07 -7.96
CA ALA A 117 -58.76 -25.31 -7.92
C ALA A 117 -59.13 -24.71 -9.28
N LYS A 118 -58.12 -24.19 -10.01
CA LYS A 118 -58.29 -23.66 -11.37
C LYS A 118 -58.74 -24.75 -12.35
N SER A 119 -58.15 -25.94 -12.27
CA SER A 119 -58.54 -27.09 -13.10
C SER A 119 -60.02 -27.47 -12.88
N THR A 120 -60.51 -27.38 -11.64
CA THR A 120 -61.93 -27.58 -11.32
C THR A 120 -62.81 -26.45 -11.87
N SER A 121 -62.36 -25.20 -11.78
CA SER A 121 -63.09 -24.03 -12.30
C SER A 121 -63.24 -24.06 -13.82
N ASP A 122 -62.19 -24.48 -14.53
CA ASP A 122 -62.15 -24.56 -15.99
C ASP A 122 -62.92 -25.79 -16.54
N ASN A 123 -63.33 -26.74 -15.69
CA ASN A 123 -64.06 -27.94 -16.09
C ASN A 123 -65.54 -27.62 -16.39
N THR A 124 -65.96 -27.82 -17.64
CA THR A 124 -67.32 -27.57 -18.12
C THR A 124 -68.37 -28.53 -17.55
N SER A 125 -67.95 -29.70 -17.07
CA SER A 125 -68.81 -30.78 -16.55
C SER A 125 -68.74 -30.94 -15.03
N VAL A 126 -68.24 -29.91 -14.32
CA VAL A 126 -68.08 -29.93 -12.85
C VAL A 126 -69.42 -29.91 -12.11
N THR A 127 -69.55 -30.72 -11.06
CA THR A 127 -70.74 -30.73 -10.19
C THR A 127 -70.68 -29.66 -9.09
N LEU A 128 -71.82 -29.35 -8.49
CA LEU A 128 -71.90 -28.41 -7.36
C LEU A 128 -70.99 -28.83 -6.19
N GLU A 129 -71.00 -30.12 -5.83
CA GLU A 129 -70.17 -30.68 -4.77
C GLU A 129 -68.68 -30.56 -5.09
N GLN A 130 -68.29 -30.76 -6.36
CA GLN A 130 -66.90 -30.61 -6.80
C GLN A 130 -66.43 -29.15 -6.69
N VAL A 131 -67.27 -28.17 -7.08
CA VAL A 131 -66.95 -26.74 -6.94
C VAL A 131 -66.84 -26.33 -5.47
N LYS A 132 -67.81 -26.73 -4.63
CA LYS A 132 -67.78 -26.46 -3.18
C LYS A 132 -66.56 -27.10 -2.50
N SER A 133 -66.25 -28.35 -2.86
CA SER A 133 -65.06 -29.06 -2.36
C SER A 133 -63.78 -28.33 -2.77
N ALA A 134 -63.61 -27.97 -4.05
CA ALA A 134 -62.45 -27.22 -4.52
C ALA A 134 -62.31 -25.84 -3.83
N THR A 135 -63.42 -25.14 -3.60
CA THR A 135 -63.43 -23.86 -2.87
C THR A 135 -62.95 -24.05 -1.43
N SER A 136 -63.52 -25.03 -0.73
CA SER A 136 -63.12 -25.36 0.64
C SER A 136 -61.66 -25.82 0.74
N THR A 137 -61.19 -26.63 -0.21
CA THR A 137 -59.79 -27.08 -0.25
C THR A 137 -58.82 -25.93 -0.51
N LEU A 138 -59.15 -25.03 -1.44
CA LEU A 138 -58.31 -23.85 -1.71
C LEU A 138 -58.26 -22.92 -0.49
N GLN A 139 -59.41 -22.66 0.14
CA GLN A 139 -59.46 -21.85 1.36
C GLN A 139 -58.62 -22.47 2.48
N ALA A 140 -58.75 -23.77 2.71
CA ALA A 140 -57.94 -24.49 3.69
C ALA A 140 -56.44 -24.42 3.38
N ALA A 141 -56.04 -24.48 2.11
CA ALA A 141 -54.64 -24.32 1.70
C ALA A 141 -54.11 -22.90 1.95
N ILE A 142 -54.93 -21.86 1.73
CA ILE A 142 -54.60 -20.47 2.05
C ILE A 142 -54.39 -20.31 3.56
N ASP A 143 -55.29 -20.84 4.38
CA ASP A 143 -55.21 -20.77 5.83
C ASP A 143 -54.01 -21.56 6.38
N THR A 144 -53.71 -22.71 5.77
CA THR A 144 -52.53 -23.54 6.08
C THR A 144 -51.23 -22.82 5.74
N ALA A 145 -51.16 -22.11 4.61
CA ALA A 145 -50.00 -21.32 4.23
C ALA A 145 -49.75 -20.17 5.23
N ALA A 146 -50.81 -19.48 5.66
CA ALA A 146 -50.72 -18.43 6.66
C ALA A 146 -50.22 -18.94 8.02
N SER A 147 -50.83 -20.02 8.53
CA SER A 147 -50.44 -20.62 9.82
C SER A 147 -49.03 -21.23 9.79
N SER A 148 -48.65 -21.85 8.67
CA SER A 148 -47.29 -22.41 8.49
C SER A 148 -46.22 -21.31 8.51
N LYS A 149 -46.48 -20.17 7.87
CA LYS A 149 -45.59 -19.00 7.95
C LYS A 149 -45.48 -18.47 9.38
N THR A 150 -46.61 -18.28 10.07
CA THR A 150 -46.60 -17.83 11.48
C THR A 150 -45.79 -18.78 12.36
N SER A 151 -45.98 -20.10 12.22
CA SER A 151 -45.23 -21.08 13.00
C SER A 151 -43.73 -21.08 12.68
N PHE A 152 -43.36 -20.90 11.41
CA PHE A 152 -41.97 -20.74 11.02
C PHE A 152 -41.36 -19.49 11.67
N ASP A 153 -42.10 -18.37 11.62
CA ASP A 153 -41.61 -17.08 12.10
C ASP A 153 -41.39 -17.06 13.61
N GLU A 154 -42.32 -17.63 14.37
CA GLU A 154 -42.22 -17.77 15.83
C GLU A 154 -41.03 -18.64 16.25
N LYS A 155 -40.70 -19.67 15.46
CA LYS A 155 -39.58 -20.57 15.73
C LYS A 155 -38.22 -19.97 15.34
N ASN A 156 -38.20 -19.03 14.40
CA ASN A 156 -36.97 -18.53 13.77
C ASN A 156 -36.83 -17.00 13.75
N PRO A 157 -37.13 -16.26 14.84
CA PRO A 157 -37.17 -14.80 14.81
C PRO A 157 -35.82 -14.16 14.45
N GLU A 158 -34.72 -14.67 15.02
CA GLU A 158 -33.37 -14.13 14.75
C GLU A 158 -32.88 -14.44 13.33
N LEU A 159 -33.24 -15.61 12.78
CA LEU A 159 -32.92 -15.98 11.40
C LEU A 159 -33.60 -15.02 10.42
N ILE A 160 -34.87 -14.71 10.65
CA ILE A 160 -35.65 -13.80 9.81
C ILE A 160 -35.05 -12.41 9.85
N LYS A 161 -34.73 -11.91 11.05
CA LYS A 161 -34.07 -10.62 11.23
C LYS A 161 -32.73 -10.56 10.48
N ALA A 162 -31.89 -11.58 10.64
CA ALA A 162 -30.59 -11.66 9.95
C ALA A 162 -30.76 -11.75 8.42
N TYR A 163 -31.74 -12.52 7.94
CA TYR A 163 -32.02 -12.72 6.51
C TYR A 163 -32.45 -11.41 5.85
N TYR A 164 -33.38 -10.67 6.44
CA TYR A 164 -33.81 -9.38 5.90
C TYR A 164 -32.73 -8.30 6.03
N ALA A 165 -31.92 -8.33 7.09
CA ALA A 165 -30.74 -7.46 7.20
C ALA A 165 -29.74 -7.72 6.06
N LEU A 166 -29.47 -8.99 5.73
CA LEU A 166 -28.64 -9.35 4.59
C LEU A 166 -29.25 -8.87 3.27
N LYS A 167 -30.56 -9.08 3.05
CA LYS A 167 -31.26 -8.58 1.86
C LYS A 167 -31.12 -7.06 1.70
N GLU A 168 -31.23 -6.31 2.80
CA GLU A 168 -31.03 -4.86 2.78
C GLU A 168 -29.59 -4.50 2.41
N THR A 169 -28.60 -5.15 3.01
CA THR A 169 -27.17 -4.95 2.69
C THR A 169 -26.87 -5.23 1.22
N LEU A 170 -27.47 -6.28 0.62
CA LEU A 170 -27.28 -6.64 -0.78
C LEU A 170 -27.76 -5.55 -1.75
N LYS A 171 -28.73 -4.71 -1.38
CA LYS A 171 -29.20 -3.60 -2.23
C LYS A 171 -28.12 -2.56 -2.51
N ASN A 172 -27.11 -2.46 -1.64
CA ASN A 172 -26.04 -1.49 -1.78
C ASN A 172 -24.94 -1.91 -2.78
N GLU A 173 -25.00 -3.13 -3.31
CA GLU A 173 -23.95 -3.67 -4.20
C GLU A 173 -23.63 -2.76 -5.37
N GLU A 174 -24.63 -2.33 -6.13
CA GLU A 174 -24.43 -1.52 -7.33
C GLU A 174 -23.73 -0.20 -6.99
N THR A 175 -24.24 0.51 -5.98
CA THR A 175 -23.65 1.75 -5.48
C THR A 175 -22.20 1.54 -5.06
N VAL A 176 -21.90 0.50 -4.26
CA VAL A 176 -20.55 0.21 -3.78
C VAL A 176 -19.60 -0.16 -4.93
N LEU A 177 -20.01 -1.05 -5.83
CA LEU A 177 -19.15 -1.54 -6.91
C LEU A 177 -18.95 -0.50 -8.02
N SER A 178 -19.90 0.42 -8.23
CA SER A 178 -19.77 1.52 -9.20
C SER A 178 -18.66 2.51 -8.83
N GLY A 179 -18.32 2.63 -7.53
CA GLY A 179 -17.20 3.44 -7.04
C GLY A 179 -15.81 2.83 -7.28
N LEU A 180 -15.73 1.63 -7.89
CA LEU A 180 -14.50 0.85 -8.07
C LEU A 180 -14.18 0.59 -9.55
N THR A 181 -14.42 1.58 -10.41
CA THR A 181 -14.18 1.49 -11.86
C THR A 181 -12.73 1.72 -12.25
N ASP A 182 -11.95 2.40 -11.43
CA ASP A 182 -10.50 2.57 -11.62
C ASP A 182 -9.81 1.19 -11.58
N SER A 183 -8.90 0.94 -12.55
CA SER A 183 -8.14 -0.31 -12.64
C SER A 183 -7.30 -0.60 -11.38
N ASN A 184 -6.88 0.43 -10.66
CA ASN A 184 -6.13 0.30 -9.40
C ASN A 184 -6.96 -0.38 -8.30
N PHE A 185 -8.29 -0.37 -8.41
CA PHE A 185 -9.21 -0.99 -7.46
C PHE A 185 -9.71 -2.38 -7.88
N ALA A 186 -9.14 -2.97 -8.94
CA ALA A 186 -9.60 -4.26 -9.48
C ALA A 186 -9.64 -5.39 -8.45
N THR A 187 -8.62 -5.49 -7.57
CA THR A 187 -8.57 -6.50 -6.51
C THR A 187 -9.63 -6.23 -5.43
N ILE A 188 -9.84 -4.96 -5.06
CA ILE A 188 -10.90 -4.55 -4.11
C ILE A 188 -12.27 -4.93 -4.65
N LYS A 189 -12.54 -4.59 -5.92
CA LYS A 189 -13.78 -4.92 -6.62
C LYS A 189 -14.02 -6.43 -6.64
N THR A 190 -13.00 -7.21 -7.02
CA THR A 190 -13.09 -8.68 -7.05
C THR A 190 -13.45 -9.25 -5.68
N ASN A 191 -12.79 -8.78 -4.62
CA ASN A 191 -13.08 -9.21 -3.25
C ASN A 191 -14.52 -8.88 -2.83
N LEU A 192 -14.99 -7.64 -3.06
CA LEU A 192 -16.37 -7.25 -2.73
C LEU A 192 -17.40 -7.99 -3.56
N THR A 193 -17.19 -8.17 -4.86
CA THR A 193 -18.08 -8.97 -5.73
C THR A 193 -18.23 -10.40 -5.19
N ALA A 194 -17.14 -11.04 -4.74
CA ALA A 194 -17.21 -12.38 -4.15
C ALA A 194 -18.03 -12.41 -2.84
N LEU A 195 -17.90 -11.37 -2.00
CA LEU A 195 -18.67 -11.24 -0.76
C LEU A 195 -20.17 -11.03 -1.04
N TYR A 196 -20.52 -10.14 -1.97
CA TYR A 196 -21.91 -9.93 -2.40
C TYR A 196 -22.51 -11.19 -3.01
N GLN A 197 -21.75 -11.89 -3.88
CA GLN A 197 -22.21 -13.14 -4.48
C GLN A 197 -22.49 -14.20 -3.41
N SER A 198 -21.61 -14.35 -2.41
CA SER A 198 -21.82 -15.26 -1.29
C SER A 198 -23.11 -14.93 -0.51
N GLY A 199 -23.42 -13.65 -0.34
CA GLY A 199 -24.68 -13.21 0.28
C GLY A 199 -25.91 -13.52 -0.58
N LYS A 200 -25.82 -13.31 -1.90
CA LYS A 200 -26.91 -13.66 -2.84
C LYS A 200 -27.19 -15.16 -2.84
N ASP A 201 -26.14 -15.98 -2.87
CA ASP A 201 -26.26 -17.45 -2.87
C ASP A 201 -26.96 -17.98 -1.60
N ILE A 202 -26.92 -17.22 -0.50
CA ILE A 202 -27.68 -17.52 0.72
C ILE A 202 -29.15 -17.12 0.55
N VAL A 203 -29.41 -15.89 0.06
CA VAL A 203 -30.78 -15.37 -0.08
C VAL A 203 -31.59 -16.14 -1.14
N THR A 204 -30.96 -16.63 -2.21
CA THR A 204 -31.63 -17.43 -3.24
C THR A 204 -32.17 -18.76 -2.74
N LYS A 205 -31.67 -19.28 -1.60
CA LYS A 205 -32.22 -20.48 -0.96
C LYS A 205 -33.57 -20.22 -0.28
N THR A 206 -33.90 -18.97 0.03
CA THR A 206 -35.09 -18.56 0.79
C THR A 206 -35.12 -19.09 2.24
N LEU A 207 -36.06 -18.61 3.05
CA LEU A 207 -36.21 -19.01 4.46
C LEU A 207 -36.70 -20.47 4.60
N ASP A 208 -37.59 -20.90 3.69
CA ASP A 208 -38.20 -22.23 3.68
C ASP A 208 -38.04 -22.89 2.29
N PRO A 209 -36.87 -23.49 1.99
CA PRO A 209 -36.57 -24.06 0.67
C PRO A 209 -37.42 -25.30 0.35
N LEU A 210 -37.75 -25.50 -0.93
CA LEU A 210 -38.46 -26.70 -1.40
C LEU A 210 -37.66 -28.00 -1.20
N MET A 211 -36.34 -27.94 -1.43
CA MET A 211 -35.42 -29.06 -1.30
C MET A 211 -34.06 -28.56 -0.77
N GLY A 212 -33.37 -29.40 -0.01
CA GLY A 212 -32.04 -29.11 0.54
C GLY A 212 -32.07 -28.65 2.00
N ALA A 213 -30.89 -28.28 2.51
CA ALA A 213 -30.75 -27.84 3.88
C ALA A 213 -31.34 -26.43 4.09
N ALA A 214 -32.02 -26.25 5.23
CA ALA A 214 -32.44 -24.94 5.69
C ALA A 214 -31.25 -23.97 5.78
N ILE A 215 -31.50 -22.68 5.56
CA ILE A 215 -30.49 -21.65 5.73
C ILE A 215 -30.03 -21.59 7.19
N ASN A 216 -28.74 -21.34 7.38
CA ASN A 216 -28.13 -21.31 8.71
C ASN A 216 -27.96 -19.86 9.19
N LEU A 217 -28.46 -19.55 10.41
CA LEU A 217 -28.34 -18.23 11.03
C LEU A 217 -26.89 -17.71 11.08
N SER A 218 -25.92 -18.57 11.41
CA SER A 218 -24.52 -18.16 11.49
C SER A 218 -23.96 -17.80 10.11
N ALA A 219 -24.32 -18.55 9.07
CA ALA A 219 -23.90 -18.27 7.70
C ALA A 219 -24.47 -16.93 7.19
N VAL A 220 -25.77 -16.68 7.45
CA VAL A 220 -26.44 -15.41 7.10
C VAL A 220 -25.77 -14.24 7.81
N THR A 221 -25.56 -14.36 9.12
CA THR A 221 -24.95 -13.31 9.95
C THR A 221 -23.51 -13.04 9.54
N GLN A 222 -22.73 -14.10 9.24
CA GLN A 222 -21.34 -13.98 8.80
C GLN A 222 -21.24 -13.31 7.43
N ALA A 223 -22.10 -13.65 6.47
CA ALA A 223 -22.13 -13.00 5.16
C ALA A 223 -22.43 -11.50 5.29
N ASN A 224 -23.45 -11.15 6.08
CA ASN A 224 -23.80 -9.75 6.32
C ASN A 224 -22.67 -8.98 7.02
N THR A 225 -22.04 -9.59 8.02
CA THR A 225 -20.91 -9.03 8.77
C THR A 225 -19.70 -8.82 7.87
N ASN A 226 -19.38 -9.79 7.00
CA ASN A 226 -18.25 -9.70 6.07
C ASN A 226 -18.43 -8.57 5.07
N ILE A 227 -19.63 -8.43 4.48
CA ILE A 227 -19.93 -7.32 3.56
C ILE A 227 -19.84 -5.99 4.31
N SER A 228 -20.49 -5.87 5.46
CA SER A 228 -20.51 -4.63 6.25
C SER A 228 -19.10 -4.19 6.69
N ASN A 229 -18.27 -5.14 7.14
CA ASN A 229 -16.88 -4.88 7.52
C ASN A 229 -15.99 -4.52 6.33
N ALA A 230 -16.26 -5.07 5.15
CA ALA A 230 -15.53 -4.73 3.94
C ALA A 230 -15.88 -3.32 3.47
N VAL A 231 -17.18 -2.99 3.43
CA VAL A 231 -17.67 -1.66 3.06
C VAL A 231 -17.16 -0.59 4.03
N SER A 232 -17.12 -0.85 5.35
CA SER A 232 -16.61 0.12 6.32
C SER A 232 -15.12 0.42 6.21
N LYS A 233 -14.33 -0.47 5.59
CA LYS A 233 -12.89 -0.30 5.34
C LYS A 233 -12.55 0.19 3.94
N LEU A 234 -13.56 0.41 3.09
CA LEU A 234 -13.37 0.62 1.66
C LEU A 234 -12.49 1.83 1.35
N GLU A 235 -12.66 2.95 2.05
CA GLU A 235 -11.83 4.14 1.82
C GLU A 235 -10.37 3.93 2.22
N THR A 236 -10.10 3.16 3.29
CA THR A 236 -8.73 2.76 3.66
C THR A 236 -8.10 1.90 2.57
N TRP A 237 -8.86 0.95 2.01
CA TRP A 237 -8.38 0.09 0.92
C TRP A 237 -8.09 0.90 -0.35
N LYS A 238 -8.99 1.82 -0.74
CA LYS A 238 -8.81 2.72 -1.88
C LYS A 238 -7.59 3.63 -1.68
N THR A 239 -7.41 4.17 -0.49
CA THR A 239 -6.24 5.02 -0.16
C THR A 239 -4.94 4.24 -0.33
N ASN A 240 -4.85 3.05 0.26
CA ASN A 240 -3.66 2.19 0.12
C ASN A 240 -3.39 1.82 -1.34
N ALA A 241 -4.42 1.38 -2.09
CA ALA A 241 -4.27 1.05 -3.52
C ALA A 241 -3.83 2.26 -4.37
N THR A 242 -4.36 3.45 -4.07
CA THR A 242 -3.97 4.69 -4.75
C THR A 242 -2.53 5.08 -4.45
N VAL A 243 -2.11 4.99 -3.18
CA VAL A 243 -0.71 5.24 -2.77
C VAL A 243 0.23 4.26 -3.46
N LEU A 244 -0.10 2.97 -3.50
CA LEU A 244 0.70 1.96 -4.19
C LEU A 244 0.78 2.22 -5.71
N ALA A 245 -0.30 2.69 -6.34
CA ALA A 245 -0.33 2.93 -7.78
C ALA A 245 0.43 4.20 -8.19
N THR A 246 0.33 5.26 -7.39
CA THR A 246 0.85 6.60 -7.72
C THR A 246 2.14 6.98 -6.97
N SER A 247 2.55 6.15 -6.02
CA SER A 247 3.72 6.33 -5.16
C SER A 247 4.17 4.96 -4.60
N PHE A 248 4.51 4.88 -3.32
CA PHE A 248 4.95 3.68 -2.63
C PHE A 248 4.56 3.70 -1.14
N VAL A 249 4.67 2.54 -0.51
CA VAL A 249 4.66 2.37 0.96
C VAL A 249 6.11 2.14 1.41
N LYS A 250 6.60 2.96 2.34
CA LYS A 250 7.94 2.84 2.94
C LYS A 250 7.88 1.99 4.21
N GLU A 251 8.78 1.01 4.28
CA GLU A 251 8.95 0.09 5.39
C GLU A 251 10.37 0.26 5.94
N VAL A 252 10.47 1.05 7.01
CA VAL A 252 11.73 1.33 7.72
C VAL A 252 12.20 0.05 8.42
N LEU A 253 13.50 -0.24 8.36
CA LEU A 253 14.03 -1.42 9.02
C LEU A 253 14.01 -1.26 10.55
N VAL A 254 13.65 -2.36 11.23
CA VAL A 254 13.61 -2.41 12.69
C VAL A 254 14.38 -3.63 13.18
N LYS A 255 15.35 -3.42 14.09
CA LYS A 255 16.19 -4.50 14.64
C LYS A 255 15.39 -5.71 15.13
N ASN A 256 14.25 -5.50 15.79
CA ASN A 256 13.43 -6.57 16.36
C ASN A 256 12.76 -7.49 15.32
N LYS A 257 12.77 -7.10 14.03
CA LYS A 257 12.31 -7.95 12.92
C LYS A 257 13.40 -8.87 12.38
N LEU A 258 14.65 -8.75 12.87
CA LEU A 258 15.71 -9.74 12.68
C LEU A 258 15.57 -10.87 13.70
N THR A 259 15.62 -12.10 13.22
CA THR A 259 15.54 -13.32 14.03
C THR A 259 16.58 -14.33 13.57
N GLY A 260 16.95 -15.30 14.41
CA GLY A 260 17.92 -16.35 14.06
C GLY A 260 19.36 -15.87 13.93
N ILE A 261 19.67 -14.63 14.30
CA ILE A 261 21.04 -14.12 14.37
C ILE A 261 21.71 -14.68 15.62
N ASP A 262 22.89 -15.28 15.45
CA ASP A 262 23.66 -15.80 16.58
C ASP A 262 24.23 -14.66 17.47
N THR A 263 24.56 -14.98 18.72
CA THR A 263 25.04 -13.97 19.68
C THR A 263 26.38 -13.34 19.30
N THR A 264 27.22 -14.04 18.55
CA THR A 264 28.51 -13.53 18.08
C THR A 264 28.33 -12.46 17.01
N ASN A 265 27.31 -12.58 16.14
CA ASN A 265 27.02 -11.66 15.05
C ASN A 265 25.90 -10.64 15.35
N ASN A 266 25.34 -10.68 16.56
CA ASN A 266 24.26 -9.78 17.00
C ASN A 266 24.71 -8.71 18.02
N GLN A 267 25.96 -8.26 17.94
CA GLN A 267 26.48 -7.19 18.80
C GLN A 267 25.84 -5.83 18.47
N GLU A 268 25.87 -4.90 19.42
CA GLU A 268 25.45 -3.51 19.15
C GLU A 268 26.38 -2.82 18.16
N GLN A 269 25.86 -1.93 17.32
CA GLN A 269 26.71 -1.13 16.44
C GLN A 269 27.73 -0.33 17.25
N PRO A 270 28.93 -0.02 16.70
CA PRO A 270 29.91 0.79 17.41
C PRO A 270 29.35 2.11 17.90
N GLY A 271 29.55 2.39 19.20
CA GLY A 271 28.99 3.57 19.85
C GLY A 271 29.43 4.86 19.20
N ASN A 272 30.67 4.92 18.72
CA ASN A 272 31.27 6.08 18.09
C ASN A 272 30.88 6.28 16.61
N TYR A 273 30.02 5.45 16.01
CA TYR A 273 29.66 5.61 14.59
C TYR A 273 28.47 6.55 14.46
N SER A 274 28.58 7.50 13.53
CA SER A 274 27.45 8.33 13.11
C SER A 274 26.84 7.82 11.82
N PHE A 275 27.67 7.60 10.81
CA PHE A 275 27.28 6.92 9.58
C PHE A 275 27.40 5.41 9.73
N VAL A 276 26.52 4.72 9.01
CA VAL A 276 26.36 3.26 9.07
C VAL A 276 26.43 2.63 7.68
N GLY A 277 26.84 3.38 6.66
CA GLY A 277 27.21 2.87 5.34
C GLY A 277 28.60 3.39 5.00
N TYR A 278 29.50 2.50 4.56
CA TYR A 278 30.89 2.87 4.28
C TYR A 278 31.33 2.43 2.90
N SER A 279 32.02 3.28 2.13
CA SER A 279 32.49 2.98 0.76
C SER A 279 33.84 2.24 0.71
N VAL A 280 34.27 1.68 1.84
CA VAL A 280 35.50 0.91 2.02
C VAL A 280 35.22 -0.24 2.98
N ASN A 281 36.15 -1.20 3.05
CA ASN A 281 36.00 -2.39 3.89
C ASN A 281 35.77 -1.99 5.35
N VAL A 282 34.69 -2.49 5.93
CA VAL A 282 34.42 -2.36 7.36
C VAL A 282 34.90 -3.64 8.03
N THR A 283 35.75 -3.48 9.04
CA THR A 283 36.33 -4.61 9.77
C THR A 283 36.22 -4.42 11.28
N THR A 284 36.35 -5.50 12.03
CA THR A 284 36.45 -5.49 13.50
C THR A 284 37.80 -6.06 13.94
N GLY A 285 38.42 -5.41 14.93
CA GLY A 285 39.65 -5.90 15.56
C GLY A 285 40.92 -5.81 14.72
N SER A 286 41.98 -6.49 15.18
CA SER A 286 43.30 -6.56 14.54
C SER A 286 43.33 -7.45 13.30
N ASP A 287 42.42 -8.43 13.22
CA ASP A 287 42.48 -9.52 12.23
C ASP A 287 41.65 -9.21 10.98
N ASN A 288 41.18 -7.97 10.83
CA ASN A 288 40.30 -7.54 9.75
C ASN A 288 39.01 -8.37 9.62
N ALA A 289 38.50 -8.87 10.76
CA ALA A 289 37.30 -9.70 10.79
C ALA A 289 36.05 -8.92 10.32
N ARG A 290 35.02 -9.63 9.85
CA ARG A 290 33.74 -9.01 9.47
C ARG A 290 33.10 -8.28 10.65
N PRO A 291 32.22 -7.30 10.39
CA PRO A 291 31.37 -6.73 11.43
C PRO A 291 30.56 -7.79 12.16
N ASN A 292 30.59 -7.74 13.48
CA ASN A 292 29.89 -8.65 14.38
C ASN A 292 28.54 -8.10 14.88
N TRP A 293 28.06 -7.03 14.24
CA TRP A 293 26.71 -6.50 14.41
C TRP A 293 25.88 -6.75 13.16
N SER A 294 24.61 -7.07 13.34
CA SER A 294 23.66 -7.41 12.27
C SER A 294 22.83 -6.21 11.81
N PHE A 295 22.70 -5.18 12.66
CA PHE A 295 21.87 -4.01 12.40
C PHE A 295 22.60 -2.74 12.81
N ALA A 296 22.47 -1.67 12.02
CA ALA A 296 22.92 -0.36 12.41
C ALA A 296 22.02 0.77 11.88
N GLN A 297 21.89 1.84 12.65
CA GLN A 297 21.14 3.04 12.34
C GLN A 297 22.00 4.29 12.53
N ARG A 298 21.78 5.29 11.67
CA ARG A 298 22.48 6.58 11.74
C ARG A 298 22.31 7.23 13.11
N LYS A 299 23.41 7.75 13.67
CA LYS A 299 23.42 8.50 14.95
C LYS A 299 23.81 9.95 14.73
N VAL A 300 23.17 10.83 15.49
CA VAL A 300 23.44 12.27 15.50
C VAL A 300 24.19 12.64 16.78
N TRP A 301 25.06 13.64 16.69
CA TRP A 301 25.89 14.10 17.80
C TRP A 301 25.53 15.54 18.19
N THR A 302 25.65 15.87 19.48
CA THR A 302 25.51 17.26 19.98
C THR A 302 26.85 17.97 20.03
N SER A 303 27.91 17.22 20.28
CA SER A 303 29.29 17.69 20.34
C SER A 303 30.22 16.69 19.65
N ASN A 304 31.53 16.91 19.71
CA ASN A 304 32.50 15.93 19.22
C ASN A 304 32.58 14.68 20.12
N THR A 305 31.99 14.72 21.32
CA THR A 305 32.12 13.69 22.34
C THR A 305 30.79 13.11 22.82
N ASP A 306 29.66 13.74 22.49
CA ASP A 306 28.37 13.35 23.04
C ASP A 306 27.36 13.00 21.93
N ILE A 307 26.75 11.83 22.09
CA ILE A 307 25.75 11.29 21.16
C ILE A 307 24.37 11.74 21.60
N LEU A 308 23.53 12.04 20.62
CA LEU A 308 22.13 12.29 20.84
C LEU A 308 21.36 10.97 20.83
N SER A 309 20.70 10.63 21.94
CA SER A 309 19.90 9.39 22.04
C SER A 309 18.69 9.38 21.09
N GLN A 310 18.10 10.56 20.84
CA GLN A 310 17.06 10.83 19.82
C GLN A 310 17.10 12.32 19.45
N PRO A 311 16.82 12.72 18.19
CA PRO A 311 16.56 14.13 17.90
C PRO A 311 15.44 14.63 18.80
N GLN A 312 15.75 15.60 19.66
CA GLN A 312 14.69 16.34 20.32
C GLN A 312 14.04 17.24 19.26
N PRO A 313 12.69 17.21 19.13
CA PRO A 313 12.00 18.17 18.29
C PRO A 313 12.27 19.59 18.81
N ALA A 314 12.29 20.57 17.92
CA ALA A 314 12.18 21.95 18.34
C ALA A 314 10.83 22.18 19.03
N GLU A 315 10.77 23.09 19.99
CA GLU A 315 9.52 23.48 20.63
C GLU A 315 8.54 23.99 19.55
N GLY A 316 7.48 23.22 19.28
CA GLY A 316 6.41 23.60 18.35
C GLY A 316 6.24 22.72 17.11
N GLU A 317 7.16 21.79 16.81
CA GLU A 317 7.00 20.84 15.71
C GLU A 317 6.57 19.45 16.21
N ASN A 318 5.52 18.89 15.59
CA ASN A 318 5.12 17.49 15.80
C ASN A 318 6.26 16.55 15.36
N GLN A 319 6.99 16.00 16.33
CA GLN A 319 8.00 14.93 16.21
C GLN A 319 8.81 14.90 14.91
N GLN A 320 9.90 15.66 14.84
CA GLN A 320 10.97 15.38 13.89
C GLN A 320 11.63 14.03 14.26
N SER A 321 11.18 12.95 13.61
CA SER A 321 11.69 11.58 13.79
C SER A 321 13.21 11.51 13.64
N ALA A 322 13.85 10.60 14.40
CA ALA A 322 15.22 10.17 14.18
C ALA A 322 15.49 9.86 12.71
N PRO A 323 16.74 10.04 12.21
CA PRO A 323 17.06 9.60 10.86
C PRO A 323 16.73 8.10 10.75
N ASP A 324 15.87 7.76 9.81
CA ASP A 324 15.39 6.39 9.58
C ASP A 324 16.33 5.59 8.67
N VAL A 325 17.54 6.10 8.43
CA VAL A 325 18.60 5.41 7.69
C VAL A 325 19.21 4.31 8.53
N SER A 326 18.86 3.09 8.13
CA SER A 326 19.29 1.87 8.79
C SER A 326 19.70 0.82 7.76
N TRP A 327 20.52 -0.12 8.22
CA TRP A 327 21.01 -1.21 7.40
C TRP A 327 21.04 -2.50 8.21
N ILE A 328 20.64 -3.58 7.57
CA ILE A 328 21.00 -4.93 7.98
C ILE A 328 22.37 -5.22 7.37
N TYR A 329 23.38 -5.43 8.22
CA TYR A 329 24.77 -5.67 7.84
C TYR A 329 25.03 -7.12 7.43
N ASN A 330 24.31 -8.06 8.03
CA ASN A 330 24.40 -9.48 7.69
C ASN A 330 23.14 -10.22 8.15
N LEU A 331 22.91 -11.37 7.52
CA LEU A 331 21.94 -12.38 7.93
C LEU A 331 22.71 -13.66 8.26
N THR A 332 23.62 -13.58 9.24
CA THR A 332 24.45 -14.69 9.68
C THR A 332 23.83 -15.40 10.88
N GLY A 333 23.84 -16.73 10.87
CA GLY A 333 23.27 -17.57 11.92
C GLY A 333 22.31 -18.61 11.35
N MET A 334 22.13 -19.72 12.05
CA MET A 334 21.19 -20.76 11.62
C MET A 334 19.76 -20.23 11.70
N GLY A 335 19.07 -20.17 10.55
CA GLY A 335 17.73 -19.62 10.45
C GLY A 335 17.67 -18.09 10.53
N ALA A 336 18.80 -17.41 10.32
CA ALA A 336 18.88 -15.96 10.26
C ALA A 336 17.95 -15.39 9.17
N LYS A 337 17.03 -14.51 9.56
CA LYS A 337 16.09 -13.88 8.64
C LYS A 337 15.61 -12.52 9.12
N TYR A 338 15.16 -11.71 8.15
CA TYR A 338 14.42 -10.48 8.38
C TYR A 338 12.98 -10.63 7.89
N SER A 339 11.99 -10.38 8.74
CA SER A 339 10.56 -10.56 8.42
C SER A 339 9.78 -9.25 8.44
N LEU A 340 8.99 -9.02 7.41
CA LEU A 340 8.17 -7.82 7.24
C LEU A 340 6.72 -8.23 6.94
N THR A 341 5.77 -7.66 7.68
CA THR A 341 4.33 -7.78 7.40
C THR A 341 3.77 -6.43 6.96
N PHE A 342 2.99 -6.42 5.88
CA PHE A 342 2.39 -5.22 5.31
C PHE A 342 0.99 -5.49 4.77
N ASN A 343 0.13 -4.48 4.78
CA ASN A 343 -1.19 -4.54 4.14
C ASN A 343 -1.10 -4.09 2.68
N TYR A 344 -1.78 -4.82 1.81
CA TYR A 344 -1.73 -4.61 0.38
C TYR A 344 -3.11 -4.77 -0.27
N TYR A 345 -3.61 -3.70 -0.88
CA TYR A 345 -4.92 -3.66 -1.53
C TYR A 345 -4.85 -3.28 -3.03
N GLY A 346 -3.63 -3.17 -3.57
CA GLY A 346 -3.40 -2.92 -5.00
C GLY A 346 -3.57 -4.17 -5.88
N LEU A 347 -2.95 -4.14 -7.07
CA LEU A 347 -2.96 -5.26 -8.01
C LEU A 347 -2.19 -6.48 -7.48
N SER A 348 -2.57 -7.71 -7.84
CA SER A 348 -1.92 -8.94 -7.33
C SER A 348 -0.41 -9.08 -7.66
N THR A 349 0.14 -8.15 -8.45
CA THR A 349 1.57 -7.98 -8.69
C THR A 349 2.03 -6.61 -8.18
N GLY A 350 3.16 -6.57 -7.49
CA GLY A 350 3.81 -5.35 -7.02
C GLY A 350 5.33 -5.41 -7.17
N PHE A 351 5.99 -4.31 -6.87
CA PHE A 351 7.44 -4.15 -6.98
C PHE A 351 8.00 -3.71 -5.64
N LEU A 352 9.01 -4.43 -5.18
CA LEU A 352 9.74 -4.13 -3.96
C LEU A 352 11.12 -3.59 -4.31
N TYR A 353 11.42 -2.41 -3.80
CA TYR A 353 12.71 -1.76 -3.94
C TYR A 353 13.41 -1.66 -2.59
N PHE A 354 14.73 -1.82 -2.58
CA PHE A 354 15.56 -1.57 -1.39
C PHE A 354 17.01 -1.29 -1.80
N PRO A 355 17.75 -0.45 -1.07
CA PRO A 355 19.14 -0.19 -1.37
C PRO A 355 19.99 -1.35 -0.87
N TYR A 356 21.05 -1.69 -1.60
CA TYR A 356 21.97 -2.75 -1.24
C TYR A 356 23.41 -2.48 -1.66
N LYS A 357 24.36 -3.10 -0.95
CA LYS A 357 25.80 -3.00 -1.23
C LYS A 357 26.62 -4.06 -0.49
N LEU A 358 27.92 -4.14 -0.77
CA LEU A 358 28.86 -4.97 0.00
C LEU A 358 29.36 -4.27 1.27
N VAL A 359 29.59 -5.07 2.32
CA VAL A 359 30.30 -4.63 3.53
C VAL A 359 31.82 -4.77 3.36
N ASN A 360 32.25 -5.80 2.64
CA ASN A 360 33.64 -6.13 2.40
C ASN A 360 33.82 -6.63 0.96
N SER A 361 34.87 -6.19 0.27
CA SER A 361 35.16 -6.55 -1.12
C SER A 361 35.42 -8.06 -1.31
N SER A 362 35.92 -8.76 -0.28
CA SER A 362 36.20 -10.21 -0.35
C SER A 362 34.96 -11.11 -0.44
N ASP A 363 33.78 -10.49 -0.40
CA ASP A 363 32.49 -11.17 -0.46
C ASP A 363 31.78 -11.06 -1.81
N SER A 364 32.43 -10.41 -2.79
CA SER A 364 31.87 -10.15 -4.13
C SER A 364 31.33 -11.41 -4.81
N ASP A 365 31.96 -12.56 -4.58
CA ASP A 365 31.61 -13.84 -5.24
C ASP A 365 30.77 -14.75 -4.34
N LYS A 366 30.42 -14.27 -3.13
CA LYS A 366 29.68 -15.00 -2.10
C LYS A 366 28.26 -14.48 -1.91
N VAL A 367 27.90 -13.39 -2.59
CA VAL A 367 26.59 -12.76 -2.42
C VAL A 367 25.47 -13.75 -2.77
N ALA A 368 24.53 -13.90 -1.84
CA ALA A 368 23.24 -14.52 -2.13
C ALA A 368 22.17 -13.93 -1.21
N LEU A 369 20.97 -13.77 -1.74
CA LEU A 369 19.80 -13.35 -0.99
C LEU A 369 18.59 -14.07 -1.59
N GLU A 370 17.67 -14.50 -0.72
CA GLU A 370 16.42 -15.12 -1.12
C GLU A 370 15.27 -14.52 -0.30
N TYR A 371 14.06 -14.72 -0.79
CA TYR A 371 12.86 -14.32 -0.08
C TYR A 371 11.76 -15.39 -0.13
N LYS A 372 10.94 -15.42 0.92
CA LYS A 372 9.68 -16.17 0.99
C LYS A 372 8.54 -15.16 1.12
N LEU A 373 7.60 -15.17 0.18
CA LEU A 373 6.40 -14.33 0.23
C LEU A 373 5.20 -15.16 0.68
N ASN A 374 4.65 -14.86 1.85
CA ASN A 374 3.58 -15.62 2.48
C ASN A 374 3.99 -17.10 2.64
N GLU A 375 3.10 -18.03 2.31
CA GLU A 375 3.37 -19.48 2.31
C GLU A 375 3.85 -19.98 0.93
N SER A 376 4.44 -19.11 0.11
CA SER A 376 5.00 -19.52 -1.17
C SER A 376 6.30 -20.31 -0.99
N THR A 377 6.75 -20.92 -2.08
CA THR A 377 8.13 -21.39 -2.20
C THR A 377 9.11 -20.23 -2.10
N VAL A 378 10.30 -20.50 -1.57
CA VAL A 378 11.42 -19.56 -1.53
C VAL A 378 11.86 -19.22 -2.96
N LYS A 379 12.27 -17.97 -3.18
CA LYS A 379 12.75 -17.44 -4.45
C LYS A 379 14.08 -16.73 -4.26
N THR A 380 15.02 -16.92 -5.18
CA THR A 380 16.29 -16.20 -5.18
C THR A 380 16.10 -14.76 -5.66
N ILE A 381 16.93 -13.86 -5.14
CA ILE A 381 17.12 -12.52 -5.68
C ILE A 381 18.45 -12.56 -6.43
N ASP A 382 18.36 -12.55 -7.74
CA ASP A 382 19.52 -12.72 -8.60
C ASP A 382 20.28 -11.41 -8.75
N PHE A 383 21.60 -11.50 -8.59
CA PHE A 383 22.54 -10.41 -8.83
C PHE A 383 23.45 -10.79 -10.00
N ALA A 384 23.78 -9.81 -10.83
CA ALA A 384 24.77 -9.96 -11.88
C ALA A 384 26.12 -10.37 -11.27
N PRO A 385 26.94 -11.15 -12.00
CA PRO A 385 28.25 -11.56 -11.52
C PRO A 385 29.16 -10.35 -11.32
N SER A 386 30.05 -10.45 -10.33
CA SER A 386 31.09 -9.46 -10.07
C SER A 386 32.02 -9.34 -11.27
N GLN A 387 32.15 -8.12 -11.83
CA GLN A 387 33.09 -7.86 -12.92
C GLN A 387 34.51 -7.69 -12.36
N THR A 388 35.41 -8.59 -12.68
CA THR A 388 36.84 -8.54 -12.31
C THR A 388 37.67 -7.86 -13.40
N SER A 389 37.51 -6.54 -13.61
CA SER A 389 38.47 -5.65 -14.30
C SER A 389 38.03 -4.17 -14.22
N PRO A 390 38.96 -3.19 -14.19
CA PRO A 390 38.60 -1.78 -14.18
C PRO A 390 38.04 -1.39 -15.55
N VAL A 391 36.73 -1.22 -15.64
CA VAL A 391 36.10 -0.62 -16.82
C VAL A 391 36.44 0.88 -16.78
N PRO A 392 37.03 1.47 -17.84
CA PRO A 392 37.13 2.92 -17.96
C PRO A 392 35.73 3.50 -17.79
N SER A 393 35.58 4.55 -16.97
CA SER A 393 34.32 5.27 -16.85
C SER A 393 33.99 5.94 -18.19
N ASP A 394 33.37 5.19 -19.10
CA ASP A 394 32.75 5.75 -20.28
C ASP A 394 31.24 5.69 -20.10
N ALA A 395 30.66 6.89 -20.17
CA ALA A 395 29.27 7.17 -19.87
C ALA A 395 28.40 6.73 -21.05
N THR A 396 28.07 5.44 -21.14
CA THR A 396 26.90 4.93 -21.88
C THR A 396 26.69 3.46 -21.53
N ARG A 397 25.86 3.19 -20.52
CA ARG A 397 25.05 1.96 -20.50
C ARG A 397 23.60 2.37 -20.29
N GLU A 398 23.01 2.80 -21.40
CA GLU A 398 21.57 2.71 -21.58
C GLU A 398 21.14 1.24 -21.45
N ASN A 399 19.98 1.06 -20.82
CA ASN A 399 19.21 -0.17 -20.85
C ASN A 399 18.99 -0.58 -22.31
N ASN A 400 19.53 -1.73 -22.72
CA ASN A 400 19.07 -2.40 -23.93
C ASN A 400 18.89 -3.90 -23.66
N PRO A 401 17.65 -4.45 -23.78
CA PRO A 401 17.37 -5.86 -23.58
C PRO A 401 17.65 -6.62 -24.89
N SER A 402 18.41 -7.72 -24.84
CA SER A 402 18.33 -8.71 -25.92
C SER A 402 18.69 -10.13 -25.51
N THR A 403 17.62 -10.92 -25.48
CA THR A 403 17.45 -12.24 -26.12
C THR A 403 18.56 -13.28 -25.97
N ALA A 404 18.34 -14.20 -25.03
CA ALA A 404 18.24 -15.64 -25.33
C ALA A 404 17.57 -16.35 -24.13
N ALA A 405 16.44 -17.02 -24.37
CA ALA A 405 15.75 -17.82 -23.35
C ALA A 405 16.59 -19.06 -22.97
N PRO A 406 16.45 -19.53 -21.73
CA PRO A 406 15.52 -20.63 -21.51
C PRO A 406 14.49 -20.35 -20.40
N VAL A 407 13.48 -21.21 -20.39
CA VAL A 407 12.15 -21.07 -19.78
C VAL A 407 12.15 -21.38 -18.27
N GLN A 408 11.86 -20.39 -17.42
CA GLN A 408 10.81 -20.36 -16.36
C GLN A 408 11.04 -19.17 -15.40
N GLY A 409 10.12 -18.20 -15.39
CA GLY A 409 10.13 -17.03 -14.49
C GLY A 409 11.02 -15.90 -14.99
N SER A 410 10.44 -14.72 -15.26
CA SER A 410 11.20 -13.51 -15.61
C SER A 410 12.01 -13.03 -14.39
N THR A 411 13.21 -13.55 -14.18
CA THR A 411 14.09 -13.06 -13.12
C THR A 411 14.77 -11.78 -13.59
N GLU A 412 14.31 -10.67 -13.01
CA GLU A 412 14.96 -9.37 -13.09
C GLU A 412 16.34 -9.49 -12.41
N ILE A 413 17.42 -9.34 -13.18
CA ILE A 413 18.79 -9.47 -12.67
C ILE A 413 19.24 -8.11 -12.13
N ASN A 414 19.47 -8.03 -10.82
CA ASN A 414 19.96 -6.81 -10.17
C ASN A 414 21.46 -6.62 -10.46
N PRO A 415 22.00 -5.39 -10.52
CA PRO A 415 23.44 -5.17 -10.64
C PRO A 415 24.25 -5.88 -9.55
N ALA A 416 25.49 -6.28 -9.85
CA ALA A 416 26.39 -6.83 -8.84
C ALA A 416 26.55 -5.82 -7.68
N PRO A 417 26.39 -6.24 -6.39
CA PRO A 417 26.67 -5.36 -5.28
C PRO A 417 28.14 -4.92 -5.31
N THR A 418 28.41 -3.64 -5.04
CA THR A 418 29.78 -3.13 -4.92
C THR A 418 30.04 -2.61 -3.51
N LEU A 419 31.32 -2.42 -3.19
CA LEU A 419 31.73 -1.87 -1.91
C LEU A 419 31.56 -0.35 -1.85
N ASP A 420 31.76 0.35 -2.95
CA ASP A 420 31.90 1.80 -2.96
C ASP A 420 30.63 2.54 -3.41
N ASP A 421 29.58 1.81 -3.79
CA ASP A 421 28.35 2.35 -4.34
C ASP A 421 27.11 1.73 -3.68
N ILE A 422 26.00 2.47 -3.66
CA ILE A 422 24.69 1.97 -3.24
C ILE A 422 23.91 1.65 -4.50
N LYS A 423 23.59 0.37 -4.69
CA LYS A 423 22.68 -0.10 -5.74
C LYS A 423 21.26 -0.18 -5.17
N ILE A 424 20.27 -0.24 -6.05
CA ILE A 424 18.86 -0.31 -5.65
C ILE A 424 18.27 -1.54 -6.33
N ALA A 425 17.85 -2.50 -5.50
CA ALA A 425 17.26 -3.72 -6.00
C ALA A 425 15.84 -3.42 -6.44
N LYS A 426 15.37 -4.17 -7.43
CA LYS A 426 13.96 -4.24 -7.80
C LYS A 426 13.58 -5.71 -7.85
N VAL A 427 12.52 -6.06 -7.13
CA VAL A 427 11.99 -7.41 -7.05
C VAL A 427 10.52 -7.39 -7.40
N THR A 428 10.14 -8.12 -8.44
CA THR A 428 8.75 -8.33 -8.80
C THR A 428 8.11 -9.35 -7.84
N LEU A 429 7.09 -8.90 -7.10
CA LEU A 429 6.30 -9.72 -6.20
C LEU A 429 4.99 -10.12 -6.90
N SER A 430 4.78 -11.40 -7.12
CA SER A 430 3.54 -11.95 -7.69
C SER A 430 2.73 -12.68 -6.62
N ASN A 431 1.42 -12.80 -6.84
CA ASN A 431 0.48 -13.47 -5.94
C ASN A 431 0.38 -12.79 -4.56
N LEU A 432 0.42 -11.46 -4.54
CA LEU A 432 0.11 -10.68 -3.35
C LEU A 432 -1.35 -10.94 -2.93
N LYS A 433 -1.54 -11.29 -1.66
CA LYS A 433 -2.86 -11.51 -1.07
C LYS A 433 -3.56 -10.18 -0.85
N PHE A 434 -4.89 -10.17 -0.99
CA PHE A 434 -5.70 -9.03 -0.55
C PHE A 434 -5.62 -8.90 0.98
N GLY A 435 -5.12 -7.76 1.47
CA GLY A 435 -4.89 -7.54 2.90
C GLY A 435 -3.47 -7.86 3.34
N SER A 436 -3.31 -8.60 4.43
CA SER A 436 -2.01 -8.81 5.07
C SER A 436 -1.13 -9.77 4.27
N ASN A 437 0.10 -9.36 4.03
CA ASN A 437 1.18 -10.15 3.43
C ASN A 437 2.39 -10.15 4.33
N THR A 438 3.17 -11.24 4.31
CA THR A 438 4.46 -11.33 5.00
C THR A 438 5.55 -11.69 4.01
N ILE A 439 6.67 -10.99 4.04
CA ILE A 439 7.88 -11.34 3.29
C ILE A 439 9.04 -11.59 4.26
N GLU A 440 9.77 -12.68 4.05
CA GLU A 440 10.95 -13.04 4.82
C GLU A 440 12.18 -13.05 3.91
N PHE A 441 13.26 -12.42 4.33
CA PHE A 441 14.56 -12.44 3.65
C PHE A 441 15.54 -13.31 4.41
N SER A 442 16.26 -14.16 3.69
CA SER A 442 17.30 -15.06 4.23
C SER A 442 18.46 -15.20 3.25
N VAL A 443 19.51 -15.88 3.71
CA VAL A 443 20.58 -16.41 2.84
C VAL A 443 20.24 -17.87 2.55
N PRO A 444 20.39 -18.34 1.29
CA PRO A 444 20.16 -19.74 0.96
C PRO A 444 20.91 -20.70 1.88
N THR A 445 20.23 -21.77 2.28
CA THR A 445 20.83 -22.83 3.10
C THR A 445 21.88 -23.56 2.27
N GLN A 446 23.11 -23.64 2.78
CA GLN A 446 24.22 -24.29 2.09
C GLN A 446 24.17 -25.80 2.28
N ALA A 447 24.44 -26.53 1.19
CA ALA A 447 24.76 -27.95 1.28
C ALA A 447 26.21 -28.14 1.81
N GLU A 448 26.49 -29.31 2.40
CA GLU A 448 27.86 -29.63 2.84
C GLU A 448 28.87 -29.53 1.69
N GLY A 449 29.95 -28.77 1.90
CA GLY A 449 31.02 -28.57 0.91
C GLY A 449 30.85 -27.38 -0.02
N GLU A 450 29.75 -26.63 0.05
CA GLU A 450 29.58 -25.39 -0.72
C GLU A 450 30.30 -24.19 -0.07
N MET A 451 30.68 -23.23 -0.91
CA MET A 451 31.28 -21.97 -0.45
C MET A 451 30.29 -21.16 0.39
N PRO A 452 30.74 -20.54 1.49
CA PRO A 452 29.88 -19.75 2.36
C PRO A 452 29.29 -18.56 1.61
N LYS A 453 27.96 -18.50 1.58
CA LYS A 453 27.16 -17.41 1.06
C LYS A 453 26.94 -16.33 2.11
N VAL A 454 26.78 -15.10 1.65
CA VAL A 454 26.56 -13.93 2.51
C VAL A 454 25.50 -13.03 1.89
N ALA A 455 24.61 -12.49 2.72
CA ALA A 455 23.71 -11.44 2.28
C ALA A 455 24.51 -10.16 1.95
N PRO A 456 24.11 -9.39 0.93
CA PRO A 456 24.53 -8.01 0.85
C PRO A 456 23.95 -7.24 2.04
N MET A 457 24.52 -6.07 2.31
CA MET A 457 23.92 -5.11 3.21
C MET A 457 22.61 -4.61 2.57
N ILE A 458 21.51 -4.60 3.30
CA ILE A 458 20.19 -4.17 2.79
C ILE A 458 19.58 -3.08 3.65
N GLY A 459 18.96 -2.08 3.03
CA GLY A 459 18.33 -0.94 3.71
C GLY A 459 16.80 -0.99 3.69
N ASN A 460 16.18 0.17 3.95
CA ASN A 460 14.72 0.35 3.99
C ASN A 460 14.05 -0.14 2.70
N MET A 461 12.83 -0.61 2.84
CA MET A 461 12.08 -1.29 1.79
C MET A 461 10.93 -0.40 1.29
N TYR A 462 10.67 -0.44 -0.01
CA TYR A 462 9.69 0.42 -0.67
C TYR A 462 8.81 -0.43 -1.58
N LEU A 463 7.50 -0.43 -1.32
CA LEU A 463 6.54 -1.25 -2.05
C LEU A 463 5.64 -0.37 -2.92
N THR A 464 5.53 -0.70 -4.21
CA THR A 464 4.66 -0.02 -5.17
C THR A 464 3.91 -1.05 -6.03
N SER A 465 2.76 -0.68 -6.61
CA SER A 465 2.06 -1.51 -7.59
C SER A 465 2.31 -1.08 -9.03
N SER A 466 3.19 -0.09 -9.25
CA SER A 466 3.48 0.48 -10.57
C SER A 466 4.97 0.46 -10.85
N ASP A 467 5.32 0.02 -12.05
CA ASP A 467 6.70 -0.02 -12.57
C ASP A 467 7.09 1.24 -13.34
N SER A 468 6.37 2.34 -13.12
CA SER A 468 6.64 3.59 -13.83
C SER A 468 7.93 4.25 -13.33
N ASP A 469 8.63 4.92 -14.24
CA ASP A 469 9.80 5.75 -13.88
C ASP A 469 9.43 6.87 -12.89
N VAL A 470 8.18 7.34 -12.89
CA VAL A 470 7.69 8.32 -11.92
C VAL A 470 7.76 7.77 -10.50
N ASN A 471 7.24 6.56 -10.25
CA ASN A 471 7.29 5.97 -8.91
C ASN A 471 8.73 5.56 -8.56
N LYS A 472 9.50 5.05 -9.51
CA LYS A 472 10.93 4.76 -9.32
C LYS A 472 11.69 6.01 -8.85
N ASN A 473 11.47 7.15 -9.50
CA ASN A 473 12.11 8.40 -9.13
C ASN A 473 11.66 8.88 -7.75
N LYS A 474 10.36 8.77 -7.41
CA LYS A 474 9.89 9.09 -6.05
C LYS A 474 10.56 8.21 -4.98
N ILE A 475 10.76 6.92 -5.27
CA ILE A 475 11.47 5.99 -4.37
C ILE A 475 12.94 6.42 -4.22
N TYR A 476 13.60 6.80 -5.32
CA TYR A 476 14.99 7.27 -5.27
C TYR A 476 15.10 8.59 -4.51
N ASP A 477 14.12 9.48 -4.69
CA ASP A 477 14.04 10.73 -3.96
C ASP A 477 13.91 10.52 -2.46
N ASP A 478 13.05 9.60 -2.00
CA ASP A 478 12.94 9.25 -0.58
C ASP A 478 14.20 8.53 -0.06
N LEU A 479 14.74 7.56 -0.80
CA LEU A 479 15.97 6.85 -0.43
C LEU A 479 17.14 7.80 -0.13
N PHE A 480 17.32 8.82 -0.96
CA PHE A 480 18.45 9.74 -0.82
C PHE A 480 18.03 11.10 -0.28
N GLU A 481 16.78 11.24 0.16
CA GLU A 481 16.15 12.47 0.64
C GLU A 481 16.46 13.68 -0.26
N ASN A 482 16.16 13.48 -1.54
CA ASN A 482 16.25 14.46 -2.59
C ASN A 482 14.91 15.19 -2.71
N ASN A 483 14.91 16.48 -2.41
CA ASN A 483 13.76 17.35 -2.59
C ASN A 483 13.92 18.09 -3.91
N SER A 484 13.23 17.60 -4.93
CA SER A 484 13.26 18.16 -6.28
C SER A 484 12.22 19.28 -6.42
N VAL A 485 12.65 20.43 -6.95
CA VAL A 485 11.79 21.55 -7.33
C VAL A 485 11.91 21.74 -8.84
N GLN A 486 10.79 21.60 -9.56
CA GLN A 486 10.67 21.98 -10.96
C GLN A 486 9.62 23.07 -11.10
N GLN A 487 10.02 24.24 -11.57
CA GLN A 487 9.16 25.33 -12.01
C GLN A 487 9.55 25.71 -13.45
N ASP A 488 8.69 26.46 -14.15
CA ASP A 488 8.79 26.74 -15.60
C ASP A 488 10.18 27.23 -16.09
N ASN A 489 11.06 27.72 -15.21
CA ASN A 489 12.41 28.19 -15.54
C ASN A 489 13.54 27.75 -14.57
N GLN A 490 13.29 26.84 -13.63
CA GLN A 490 14.31 26.38 -12.69
C GLN A 490 14.05 24.93 -12.24
N ALA A 491 15.06 24.08 -12.41
CA ALA A 491 15.09 22.74 -11.85
C ALA A 491 16.19 22.67 -10.78
N ALA A 492 15.85 22.29 -9.55
CA ALA A 492 16.81 22.13 -8.48
C ALA A 492 16.53 20.86 -7.66
N VAL A 493 17.59 20.28 -7.09
CA VAL A 493 17.49 19.12 -6.20
C VAL A 493 18.27 19.42 -4.93
N THR A 494 17.60 19.38 -3.78
CA THR A 494 18.25 19.54 -2.48
C THR A 494 18.39 18.19 -1.79
N VAL A 495 19.61 17.80 -1.44
CA VAL A 495 19.90 16.56 -0.72
C VAL A 495 19.95 16.83 0.78
N ASP A 496 19.10 16.14 1.56
CA ASP A 496 19.17 16.13 3.02
C ASP A 496 20.27 15.18 3.50
N LEU A 497 21.37 15.74 4.03
CA LEU A 497 22.53 14.94 4.45
C LEU A 497 22.29 14.16 5.75
N LEU A 498 21.27 14.54 6.54
CA LEU A 498 20.90 13.84 7.77
C LEU A 498 20.02 12.62 7.46
N LYS A 499 19.12 12.72 6.50
CA LYS A 499 18.10 11.70 6.25
C LYS A 499 18.37 10.82 5.04
N GLY A 500 19.14 11.25 4.05
CA GLY A 500 19.40 10.44 2.85
C GLY A 500 20.40 9.31 3.09
N TYR A 501 20.27 8.17 2.40
CA TYR A 501 21.31 7.13 2.40
C TYR A 501 22.63 7.68 1.83
N SER A 502 23.76 7.40 2.49
CA SER A 502 25.06 7.97 2.15
C SER A 502 26.20 7.05 2.57
N LEU A 503 27.40 7.26 2.02
CA LEU A 503 28.59 6.48 2.37
C LEU A 503 29.70 7.35 2.94
N ALA A 504 30.38 6.87 3.99
CA ALA A 504 31.61 7.45 4.52
C ALA A 504 32.81 6.56 4.23
N THR A 505 34.04 7.09 4.18
CA THR A 505 35.24 6.24 4.15
C THR A 505 35.95 6.14 5.49
N ASN A 506 35.49 6.89 6.50
CA ASN A 506 36.08 6.91 7.83
C ASN A 506 35.01 7.02 8.93
N TYR A 507 35.16 6.24 9.99
CA TYR A 507 34.26 6.24 11.16
C TYR A 507 34.11 7.61 11.86
N SER A 508 35.12 8.48 11.71
CA SER A 508 35.17 9.79 12.35
C SER A 508 34.27 10.82 11.66
N ILE A 509 33.85 10.58 10.42
CA ILE A 509 32.86 11.43 9.74
C ILE A 509 31.53 11.32 10.49
N PHE A 510 30.90 12.46 10.77
CA PHE A 510 29.68 12.45 11.56
C PHE A 510 28.77 13.64 11.33
N VAL A 511 27.49 13.42 11.65
CA VAL A 511 26.46 14.46 11.67
C VAL A 511 26.42 15.09 13.06
N ARG A 512 26.60 16.41 13.13
CA ARG A 512 26.48 17.21 14.35
C ARG A 512 25.28 18.14 14.27
N ARG A 513 24.51 18.19 15.36
CA ARG A 513 23.43 19.17 15.59
C ARG A 513 24.01 20.47 16.14
N PHE A 514 23.61 21.57 15.54
CA PHE A 514 23.87 22.94 15.98
C PHE A 514 22.54 23.64 16.29
N MET A 515 22.50 24.47 17.32
CA MET A 515 21.31 25.21 17.74
C MET A 515 21.63 26.70 17.86
N GLY A 516 20.63 27.56 17.67
CA GLY A 516 20.76 28.99 17.88
C GLY A 516 21.73 29.68 16.91
N LEU A 517 21.94 29.09 15.72
CA LEU A 517 22.76 29.73 14.70
C LEU A 517 22.03 30.95 14.12
N GLN A 518 22.77 32.04 13.92
CA GLN A 518 22.30 33.21 13.20
C GLN A 518 22.35 32.97 11.70
N GLU A 519 21.26 33.27 11.01
CA GLU A 519 21.14 33.27 9.55
C GLU A 519 20.37 34.53 9.14
N ASN A 520 20.89 35.32 8.19
CA ASN A 520 20.29 36.60 7.77
C ASN A 520 19.93 37.53 8.94
N SER A 521 20.85 37.65 9.92
CA SER A 521 20.68 38.46 11.14
C SER A 521 19.56 38.00 12.09
N MET A 522 18.97 36.82 11.88
CA MET A 522 17.99 36.22 12.77
C MET A 522 18.55 34.94 13.40
N THR A 523 18.28 34.74 14.70
CA THR A 523 18.61 33.48 15.36
C THR A 523 17.62 32.41 14.95
N ARG A 524 18.10 31.29 14.40
CA ARG A 524 17.28 30.13 14.11
C ARG A 524 16.88 29.41 15.39
N THR A 525 15.59 29.14 15.54
CA THR A 525 15.05 28.24 16.57
C THR A 525 15.28 26.77 16.20
N GLU A 526 15.18 26.47 14.91
CA GLU A 526 15.33 25.11 14.39
C GLU A 526 16.78 24.64 14.37
N PRO A 527 17.04 23.38 14.73
CA PRO A 527 18.38 22.81 14.68
C PRO A 527 18.89 22.71 13.23
N ILE A 528 20.19 22.97 13.05
CA ILE A 528 20.90 22.73 11.80
C ILE A 528 21.82 21.53 11.99
N TYR A 529 21.79 20.60 11.03
CA TYR A 529 22.63 19.42 11.03
C TYR A 529 23.72 19.56 9.98
N LEU A 530 24.98 19.47 10.41
CA LEU A 530 26.13 19.57 9.52
C LEU A 530 26.99 18.31 9.61
N VAL A 531 27.48 17.85 8.46
CA VAL A 531 28.45 16.77 8.35
C VAL A 531 29.86 17.35 8.48
N GLY A 532 30.67 16.80 9.39
CA GLY A 532 32.05 17.23 9.60
C GLY A 532 33.08 16.11 9.50
N PHE A 533 34.36 16.47 9.63
CA PHE A 533 35.51 15.56 9.56
C PHE A 533 35.64 14.83 8.22
N ILE A 534 35.17 15.44 7.13
CA ILE A 534 35.51 15.04 5.76
C ILE A 534 36.87 15.68 5.44
N GLY A 535 37.76 15.00 4.72
CA GLY A 535 39.15 15.46 4.52
C GLY A 535 40.00 15.38 5.80
N GLY A 536 41.34 15.52 5.75
CA GLY A 536 42.22 15.54 6.94
C GLY A 536 42.52 14.20 7.64
N ASN A 537 43.45 14.19 8.61
CA ASN A 537 44.05 12.97 9.18
C ASN A 537 43.79 12.73 10.68
N GLN A 538 43.09 13.65 11.35
CA GLN A 538 42.91 13.58 12.80
C GLN A 538 41.68 12.75 13.18
N GLY A 539 41.83 11.93 14.22
CA GLY A 539 40.69 11.23 14.83
C GLY A 539 39.76 12.19 15.55
N ARG A 540 38.44 11.95 15.46
CA ARG A 540 37.43 12.79 16.12
C ARG A 540 37.43 12.69 17.65
N ILE A 541 37.61 11.47 18.18
CA ILE A 541 37.52 11.17 19.62
C ILE A 541 38.92 10.87 20.17
N SER A 542 39.30 11.61 21.20
CA SER A 542 40.57 11.40 21.92
C SER A 542 40.60 10.05 22.63
N GLN A 543 41.80 9.49 22.83
CA GLN A 543 41.95 8.17 23.44
C GLN A 543 41.32 8.06 24.83
N ALA A 544 41.44 9.12 25.64
CA ALA A 544 40.89 9.19 27.00
C ALA A 544 39.34 9.15 27.05
N LYS A 545 38.64 9.43 25.95
CA LYS A 545 37.17 9.43 25.88
C LYS A 545 36.60 8.16 25.26
N ARG A 546 37.45 7.23 24.78
CA ARG A 546 37.00 6.02 24.09
C ARG A 546 36.26 5.05 25.00
N SER A 547 36.62 5.01 26.29
CA SER A 547 35.97 4.18 27.32
C SER A 547 34.49 4.50 27.52
N ASN A 548 34.01 5.66 27.05
CA ASN A 548 32.61 6.07 27.20
C ASN A 548 31.68 5.45 26.17
N PHE A 549 32.22 4.72 25.18
CA PHE A 549 31.44 4.15 24.08
C PHE A 549 31.49 2.63 24.11
N GLN A 550 30.31 2.01 24.08
CA GLN A 550 30.17 0.56 23.91
C GLN A 550 30.61 0.13 22.50
N ASN A 551 31.15 -1.08 22.39
CA ASN A 551 31.66 -1.69 21.15
C ASN A 551 32.50 -0.72 20.29
N PHE A 552 33.43 0.01 20.92
CA PHE A 552 34.22 1.03 20.24
C PHE A 552 35.10 0.42 19.14
N ASN A 553 34.89 0.85 17.90
CA ASN A 553 35.63 0.41 16.72
C ASN A 553 36.15 1.65 15.96
N ASN A 554 37.31 1.56 15.31
CA ASN A 554 37.86 2.65 14.50
C ASN A 554 37.93 2.30 13.00
N SER A 555 37.35 1.20 12.53
CA SER A 555 37.42 0.80 11.12
C SER A 555 36.12 1.10 10.37
N PRO A 556 36.14 1.90 9.29
CA PRO A 556 37.32 2.21 8.47
C PRO A 556 38.04 3.53 8.82
N THR A 557 39.31 3.66 8.42
CA THR A 557 40.24 4.75 8.81
C THR A 557 40.82 5.58 7.65
N GLN A 558 40.17 5.68 6.49
CA GLN A 558 40.73 6.47 5.38
C GLN A 558 40.97 7.94 5.79
N ASN A 559 42.12 8.50 5.42
CA ASN A 559 42.56 9.83 5.85
C ASN A 559 42.76 10.78 4.66
N ASN A 560 42.94 12.06 4.96
CA ASN A 560 43.22 13.13 4.01
C ASN A 560 42.14 13.19 2.92
N ASN A 561 42.52 13.42 1.66
CA ASN A 561 41.56 13.50 0.55
C ASN A 561 40.81 12.17 0.31
N ASN A 562 41.29 11.05 0.87
CA ASN A 562 40.60 9.76 0.83
C ASN A 562 39.54 9.62 1.95
N ARG A 563 39.52 10.53 2.94
CA ARG A 563 38.44 10.66 3.92
C ARG A 563 37.27 11.39 3.26
N THR A 564 36.42 10.66 2.55
CA THR A 564 35.34 11.19 1.72
C THR A 564 33.97 10.84 2.25
N PHE A 565 33.00 11.62 1.81
CA PHE A 565 31.59 11.44 2.05
C PHE A 565 30.86 11.40 0.71
N THR A 566 30.12 10.34 0.44
CA THR A 566 29.39 10.12 -0.81
C THR A 566 27.90 10.29 -0.60
N ILE A 567 27.29 11.09 -1.46
CA ILE A 567 25.84 11.33 -1.54
C ILE A 567 25.33 10.95 -2.92
N TYR A 568 24.01 10.94 -3.08
CA TYR A 568 23.36 10.62 -4.34
C TYR A 568 22.34 11.69 -4.71
N VAL A 569 22.36 12.10 -5.97
CA VAL A 569 21.53 13.18 -6.52
C VAL A 569 20.71 12.61 -7.68
N ASN A 570 19.39 12.52 -7.52
CA ASN A 570 18.44 12.15 -8.55
C ASN A 570 18.09 13.39 -9.39
N ALA A 571 18.91 13.67 -10.41
CA ALA A 571 18.73 14.84 -11.24
C ALA A 571 17.53 14.66 -12.19
N PRO A 572 16.59 15.61 -12.25
CA PRO A 572 15.39 15.46 -13.08
C PRO A 572 15.69 15.44 -14.58
N THR A 573 16.80 16.05 -15.00
CA THR A 573 17.25 16.16 -16.39
C THR A 573 18.78 16.09 -16.42
N GLN A 574 19.34 15.72 -17.56
CA GLN A 574 20.79 15.83 -17.77
C GLN A 574 21.18 17.31 -17.94
N GLY A 575 22.33 17.72 -17.38
CA GLY A 575 22.85 19.07 -17.58
C GLY A 575 23.95 19.48 -16.62
N GLU A 576 24.32 20.77 -16.66
CA GLU A 576 25.28 21.40 -15.75
C GLU A 576 24.54 21.99 -14.54
N TYR A 577 25.00 21.69 -13.33
CA TYR A 577 24.34 22.12 -12.09
C TYR A 577 25.25 22.99 -11.24
N TYR A 578 24.79 24.19 -10.88
CA TYR A 578 25.38 24.99 -9.81
C TYR A 578 25.11 24.35 -8.45
N ILE A 579 25.97 24.64 -7.47
CA ILE A 579 25.92 24.03 -6.14
C ILE A 579 25.90 25.13 -5.10
N SER A 580 24.97 25.01 -4.15
CA SER A 580 24.90 25.85 -2.98
C SER A 580 24.69 25.03 -1.72
N GLY A 581 25.03 25.61 -0.58
CA GLY A 581 24.90 24.95 0.71
C GLY A 581 25.30 25.86 1.85
N SER A 582 25.11 25.35 3.07
CA SER A 582 25.53 26.01 4.30
C SER A 582 26.78 25.37 4.89
N TYR A 583 27.56 26.13 5.65
CA TYR A 583 28.79 25.65 6.24
C TYR A 583 29.18 26.35 7.55
N LEU A 584 30.06 25.70 8.31
CA LEU A 584 30.79 26.29 9.45
C LEU A 584 32.27 25.88 9.41
N SER A 585 33.17 26.86 9.51
CA SER A 585 34.61 26.63 9.52
C SER A 585 35.39 27.82 10.07
N GLN A 586 36.35 27.53 10.95
CA GLN A 586 37.44 28.44 11.33
C GLN A 586 38.66 27.56 11.67
N PRO A 587 39.80 27.67 10.97
CA PRO A 587 40.16 28.65 9.93
C PRO A 587 39.41 28.43 8.60
N SER A 588 39.73 29.25 7.59
CA SER A 588 39.27 29.06 6.21
C SER A 588 39.61 27.67 5.68
N ARG A 589 38.63 27.00 5.06
CA ARG A 589 38.76 25.66 4.48
C ARG A 589 38.21 25.63 3.05
N SER A 590 38.50 24.54 2.35
CA SER A 590 37.96 24.27 1.01
C SER A 590 37.27 22.91 1.01
N LEU A 591 36.33 22.71 0.09
CA LEU A 591 35.72 21.41 -0.18
C LEU A 591 35.75 21.14 -1.68
N MET A 592 35.87 19.87 -2.05
CA MET A 592 35.79 19.42 -3.44
C MET A 592 34.59 18.50 -3.60
N LEU A 593 33.82 18.69 -4.67
CA LEU A 593 32.79 17.78 -5.12
C LEU A 593 33.18 17.17 -6.47
N SER A 594 32.85 15.91 -6.68
CA SER A 594 33.12 15.22 -7.95
C SER A 594 32.11 14.11 -8.19
N ASN A 595 31.88 13.74 -9.44
CA ASN A 595 31.02 12.60 -9.81
C ASN A 595 31.79 11.27 -9.99
N ASN A 596 33.08 11.22 -9.64
CA ASN A 596 33.93 10.04 -9.81
C ASN A 596 34.85 9.86 -8.59
N THR A 597 35.18 8.60 -8.26
CA THR A 597 36.16 8.23 -7.22
C THR A 597 37.61 8.31 -7.71
N SER A 598 37.82 8.37 -9.02
CA SER A 598 39.12 8.57 -9.67
C SER A 598 39.30 10.02 -10.09
N THR A 599 40.53 10.51 -9.99
CA THR A 599 40.99 11.90 -10.15
C THR A 599 40.83 12.50 -11.56
N ASN A 600 39.84 12.06 -12.35
CA ASN A 600 39.48 12.71 -13.60
C ASN A 600 38.98 14.13 -13.29
N GLN A 601 39.87 15.10 -13.51
CA GLN A 601 39.68 16.54 -13.24
C GLN A 601 38.52 17.17 -14.03
N ASN A 602 37.93 16.44 -14.98
CA ASN A 602 36.99 17.00 -15.95
C ASN A 602 35.61 17.28 -15.34
N ASN A 603 35.17 16.54 -14.32
CA ASN A 603 33.92 16.81 -13.61
C ASN A 603 34.05 16.84 -12.09
N SER A 604 34.96 17.70 -11.64
CA SER A 604 35.11 18.12 -10.25
C SER A 604 34.95 19.62 -10.09
N LEU A 605 34.58 20.04 -8.89
CA LEU A 605 34.42 21.44 -8.50
C LEU A 605 35.07 21.64 -7.12
N THR A 606 35.98 22.60 -7.02
CA THR A 606 36.54 23.04 -5.74
C THR A 606 35.92 24.36 -5.33
N ILE A 607 35.39 24.40 -4.11
CA ILE A 607 34.88 25.61 -3.46
C ILE A 607 35.86 25.97 -2.35
N SER A 608 36.53 27.10 -2.53
CA SER A 608 37.59 27.55 -1.64
C SER A 608 37.15 28.72 -0.76
N ASN A 609 38.01 29.05 0.21
CA ASN A 609 37.86 30.21 1.10
C ASN A 609 36.58 30.22 1.96
N LEU A 610 36.06 29.04 2.28
CA LEU A 610 34.91 28.89 3.17
C LEU A 610 35.37 29.13 4.61
N MET A 611 35.07 30.31 5.13
CA MET A 611 35.40 30.73 6.49
C MET A 611 34.23 31.48 7.11
N GLN A 612 33.91 31.13 8.35
CA GLN A 612 32.94 31.84 9.15
C GLN A 612 33.56 32.20 10.50
N SER A 613 33.97 33.46 10.64
CA SER A 613 34.72 33.97 11.80
C SER A 613 34.00 33.83 13.14
N ASN A 614 32.67 33.65 13.11
CA ASN A 614 31.84 33.40 14.27
C ASN A 614 31.05 32.10 14.07
N TRP A 615 31.34 31.07 14.87
CA TRP A 615 30.64 29.78 14.82
C TRP A 615 29.18 29.83 15.29
N ASN A 616 28.71 30.99 15.76
CA ASN A 616 27.28 31.23 16.04
C ASN A 616 26.52 31.76 14.81
N THR A 617 27.18 32.01 13.68
CA THR A 617 26.54 32.46 12.44
C THR A 617 26.75 31.40 11.37
N LEU A 618 25.71 31.01 10.65
CA LEU A 618 25.80 30.03 9.57
C LEU A 618 26.37 30.69 8.30
N GLY A 619 27.42 30.09 7.72
CA GLY A 619 27.96 30.52 6.44
C GLY A 619 27.19 29.89 5.28
N HIS A 620 27.20 30.54 4.10
CA HIS A 620 26.59 30.01 2.87
C HIS A 620 27.53 30.19 1.68
N PHE A 621 27.46 29.25 0.73
CA PHE A 621 28.13 29.38 -0.56
C PHE A 621 27.12 29.12 -1.69
N ASN A 622 27.36 29.73 -2.85
CA ASN A 622 26.60 29.47 -4.07
C ASN A 622 27.51 29.68 -5.28
N THR A 623 27.77 28.62 -6.04
CA THR A 623 28.71 28.63 -7.16
C THR A 623 28.19 29.40 -8.38
N GLN A 624 26.89 29.71 -8.43
CA GLN A 624 26.30 30.60 -9.43
C GLN A 624 26.71 32.07 -9.18
N MET A 625 26.72 32.50 -7.91
CA MET A 625 26.92 33.90 -7.52
C MET A 625 28.37 34.25 -7.18
N THR A 626 29.28 33.28 -7.09
CA THR A 626 30.67 33.55 -6.72
C THR A 626 31.45 34.27 -7.82
N THR A 627 32.07 35.40 -7.46
CA THR A 627 33.25 35.99 -8.13
C THR A 627 34.57 35.37 -7.63
N GLU A 628 34.49 34.48 -6.64
CA GLU A 628 35.62 33.83 -5.97
C GLU A 628 36.12 32.62 -6.76
N SER A 629 37.45 32.47 -6.82
CA SER A 629 38.17 31.55 -7.71
C SER A 629 37.84 30.08 -7.45
N ALA A 630 36.91 29.51 -8.21
CA ALA A 630 36.80 28.06 -8.38
C ALA A 630 37.89 27.62 -9.37
N THR A 631 39.04 27.18 -8.87
CA THR A 631 40.15 26.71 -9.71
C THR A 631 40.11 25.20 -9.86
N THR A 632 40.18 24.71 -11.10
CA THR A 632 40.58 23.34 -11.41
C THR A 632 42.09 23.19 -11.18
N SER A 633 42.52 22.01 -10.74
CA SER A 633 43.93 21.64 -10.77
C SER A 633 44.33 21.42 -12.23
N GLY A 634 44.71 22.49 -12.93
CA GLY A 634 45.32 22.44 -14.26
C GLY A 634 44.40 22.70 -15.45
N ASN A 635 43.64 23.80 -15.49
CA ASN A 635 43.37 24.57 -16.73
C ASN A 635 42.63 25.88 -16.41
N THR A 636 42.94 26.96 -17.12
CA THR A 636 42.56 28.36 -16.88
C THR A 636 41.10 28.73 -17.15
N GLN A 637 40.14 27.86 -16.84
CA GLN A 637 38.70 28.17 -16.89
C GLN A 637 38.02 27.79 -15.57
N MET A 638 37.38 28.76 -14.91
CA MET A 638 36.67 28.57 -13.65
C MET A 638 35.44 27.67 -13.84
N LYS A 639 35.56 26.38 -13.54
CA LYS A 639 34.41 25.46 -13.50
C LYS A 639 33.55 25.82 -12.29
N ARG A 640 32.25 26.07 -12.51
CA ARG A 640 31.27 26.49 -11.47
C ARG A 640 30.13 25.49 -11.28
N THR A 641 30.08 24.49 -12.14
CA THR A 641 28.99 23.52 -12.23
C THR A 641 29.55 22.10 -12.13
N LEU A 642 28.69 21.15 -11.80
CA LEU A 642 28.93 19.73 -12.05
C LEU A 642 27.96 19.23 -13.11
N THR A 643 28.46 18.45 -14.06
CA THR A 643 27.63 17.74 -15.04
C THR A 643 26.94 16.57 -14.36
N LEU A 644 25.61 16.52 -14.42
CA LEU A 644 24.80 15.41 -13.92
C LEU A 644 24.03 14.77 -15.08
N ASN A 645 23.91 13.45 -15.07
CA ASN A 645 23.02 12.71 -15.94
C ASN A 645 21.59 12.76 -15.41
N GLN A 646 20.58 12.60 -16.25
CA GLN A 646 19.22 12.39 -15.77
C GLN A 646 19.16 11.12 -14.91
N GLY A 647 18.44 11.18 -13.79
CA GLY A 647 18.36 10.11 -12.81
C GLY A 647 19.45 10.20 -11.75
N LEU A 648 19.79 9.06 -11.15
CA LEU A 648 20.65 8.99 -9.97
C LEU A 648 22.14 9.19 -10.31
N ASN A 649 22.78 10.15 -9.63
CA ASN A 649 24.20 10.49 -9.76
C ASN A 649 24.90 10.30 -8.41
N LYS A 650 26.05 9.62 -8.40
CA LYS A 650 26.93 9.50 -7.24
C LYS A 650 27.84 10.73 -7.15
N ILE A 651 27.84 11.42 -6.01
CA ILE A 651 28.67 12.60 -5.78
C ILE A 651 29.57 12.37 -4.56
N VAL A 652 30.87 12.52 -4.74
CA VAL A 652 31.90 12.39 -3.71
C VAL A 652 32.32 13.77 -3.23
N VAL A 653 32.17 14.01 -1.93
CA VAL A 653 32.65 15.18 -1.21
C VAL A 653 33.96 14.84 -0.50
N SER A 654 34.99 15.67 -0.69
CA SER A 654 36.31 15.45 -0.12
C SER A 654 37.02 16.76 0.25
N GLY A 655 38.11 16.65 1.00
CA GLY A 655 39.02 17.76 1.30
C GLY A 655 39.97 18.07 0.13
N VAL A 656 40.63 19.22 0.23
CA VAL A 656 41.65 19.68 -0.72
C VAL A 656 43.01 19.70 -0.03
N ASN A 657 44.07 19.24 -0.70
CA ASN A 657 45.46 19.27 -0.20
C ASN A 657 45.63 18.72 1.24
N ASN A 658 44.95 17.60 1.55
CA ASN A 658 44.98 16.95 2.86
C ASN A 658 44.37 17.79 4.02
N GLY A 659 43.63 18.85 3.70
CA GLY A 659 42.90 19.65 4.69
C GLY A 659 41.51 19.07 4.99
N ASP A 660 41.02 19.31 6.22
CA ASP A 660 39.61 19.10 6.55
C ASP A 660 38.73 20.05 5.73
N THR A 661 37.55 19.57 5.31
CA THR A 661 36.49 20.43 4.79
C THR A 661 35.87 21.26 5.94
N PRO A 662 35.10 22.32 5.63
CA PRO A 662 34.13 22.84 6.58
C PRO A 662 33.16 21.76 7.08
N PHE A 663 32.48 22.02 8.19
CA PHE A 663 31.20 21.37 8.45
C PHE A 663 30.22 21.82 7.36
N ILE A 664 29.52 20.89 6.71
CA ILE A 664 28.63 21.17 5.57
C ILE A 664 27.20 20.74 5.85
N GLY A 665 26.23 21.56 5.47
CA GLY A 665 24.80 21.25 5.53
C GLY A 665 24.28 20.67 4.23
N ASN A 666 22.95 20.66 4.09
CA ASN A 666 22.26 20.22 2.88
C ASN A 666 22.79 20.93 1.64
N LEU A 667 22.92 20.17 0.54
CA LEU A 667 23.47 20.64 -0.72
C LEU A 667 22.37 20.74 -1.75
N THR A 668 22.29 21.89 -2.43
CA THR A 668 21.32 22.14 -3.49
C THR A 668 22.01 22.19 -4.83
N PHE A 669 21.55 21.38 -5.78
CA PHE A 669 22.02 21.31 -7.15
C PHE A 669 21.01 22.02 -8.04
N THR A 670 21.35 23.16 -8.63
CA THR A 670 20.45 23.96 -9.48
C THR A 670 20.90 23.90 -10.93
N LEU A 671 20.02 23.45 -11.83
CA LEU A 671 20.30 23.35 -13.26
C LEU A 671 20.66 24.73 -13.85
N SER A 672 21.78 24.80 -14.55
CA SER A 672 22.22 25.97 -15.31
C SER A 672 21.42 26.08 -16.60
N THR A 673 20.74 27.22 -16.79
CA THR A 673 20.05 27.57 -18.05
C THR A 673 20.97 28.25 -19.06
N THR A 674 22.21 28.57 -18.67
CA THR A 674 23.23 29.16 -19.54
C THR A 674 23.95 28.10 -20.37
N SER A 675 23.89 28.22 -21.70
CA SER A 675 24.72 27.45 -22.62
C SER A 675 26.19 27.79 -22.41
N GLN A 676 26.97 26.91 -21.80
CA GLN A 676 28.42 27.00 -21.89
C GLN A 676 28.83 26.42 -23.25
N THR A 677 29.56 27.20 -24.04
CA THR A 677 30.14 26.77 -25.33
C THR A 677 30.83 25.43 -25.17
N SER A 678 30.33 24.45 -25.92
CA SER A 678 30.90 23.11 -26.04
C SER A 678 32.41 23.21 -26.24
N ALA A 679 33.18 22.47 -25.44
CA ALA A 679 34.55 22.18 -25.79
C ALA A 679 34.53 21.52 -27.17
N THR A 680 35.21 22.13 -28.13
CA THR A 680 35.36 21.63 -29.48
C THR A 680 35.85 20.18 -29.40
N PRO A 681 35.16 19.19 -29.99
CA PRO A 681 35.71 17.86 -30.09
C PRO A 681 37.04 17.97 -30.84
N SER A 682 38.10 17.49 -30.23
CA SER A 682 39.42 17.35 -30.83
C SER A 682 39.26 16.60 -32.14
N SER A 683 39.39 17.31 -33.27
CA SER A 683 39.47 16.70 -34.58
C SER A 683 40.73 15.87 -34.63
N THR A 684 40.57 14.54 -34.62
CA THR A 684 41.61 13.62 -35.07
C THR A 684 41.90 13.94 -36.53
N SER A 685 43.10 14.47 -36.78
CA SER A 685 43.63 14.69 -38.12
C SER A 685 43.76 13.34 -38.84
N PRO A 686 43.27 13.16 -40.08
CA PRO A 686 43.51 11.95 -40.84
C PRO A 686 44.97 11.93 -41.29
N GLN A 687 45.75 10.97 -40.78
CA GLN A 687 47.05 10.64 -41.36
C GLN A 687 46.84 10.16 -42.80
N SER A 688 47.38 10.91 -43.76
CA SER A 688 47.54 10.47 -45.15
C SER A 688 48.45 9.25 -45.21
N GLN A 689 47.92 8.15 -45.75
CA GLN A 689 48.73 7.07 -46.31
C GLN A 689 49.20 7.51 -47.70
N THR A 690 50.51 7.73 -47.84
CA THR A 690 51.19 7.63 -49.14
C THR A 690 51.75 6.22 -49.31
N GLN A 691 51.64 5.74 -50.55
CA GLN A 691 51.96 4.42 -51.09
C GLN A 691 53.29 3.82 -50.62
#